data_AF-E6QKD9-F1
#
_entry.id   AF-E6QKD9-F1
#
_cell.length_a   1.000
_cell.length_b   1.000
_cell.length_c   1.000
_cell.angle_alpha   90.00
_cell.angle_beta   90.00
_cell.angle_gamma   90.00
#
_symmetry.space_group_name_H-M   'P 1'
#
loop_
_entity.id
_entity.type
_entity.pdbx_description
1 polymer ?
#
loop_
_entity_poly.entity_id
_entity_poly.type
_entity_poly.pdbx_seq_one_letter_code
_entity_poly.pdbx_strand_id
1 'polypeptide(L)'
;MLGRLTFRTEDGWGIARWAPVACLLVAIGLPAGLMLWAGLPGVRAAANHAGASDRLQLTDAARSAITVDYPAEGSIFPPDMVAPTFLWRDAEVGAKSWQVEVEFHDHGKPLRLTVAGELLRVGEIDRRCVSTSNKLPFLTAQQAADHTWQPDAAAWAEIKRHSSGREATVVFTGLDEERRAVSQGRVTMTTSKDPVGAPIFYRDVPLMPSEGANHVVQPLAPSLMTLINWRVRELSQPESRIVMTDQHTCANCHSFSADGKTMGMDVDGPGNDKGMYAVVPVAKTMSIGQKDIVHWNTDLQVGTSRVGFMSQVSPDGRYVLTTFAGPDQEIGNSYFVTNFKDYRFLQVFYPTRGILTWYSRATGLRTPLPGASDPKYVQTDGVWSPDQKYIVFARARAVDPHPAGMTIPQKANDPQETQIQYSLYRVPFNDGKGGVAEPITGASENGMSNNFPKVSPDGKWIVFVKCRNGQLMRPDSELWIVPATGGVARKMRCNTSLMNSWHSFSPNGRWLVFSSKARSPYTQMYLTHIDEQGEDSPPILVENSTAANRAVNIPEFVNTAGSNIQKIETPAADFYRLMDEATDAQKRGETANALQLWQQALGIDGEDARANNGMALTLKAAGRLEDSARYFRRATELNGRFVEAYYNLGTVQMELRQVDAAVEAWQSAVRIRPGYFEGHEGLGFAYYLQDQYAESLRHLQLALDGEPDRVSVLTLAASLMATCPDEAIRNGPEAVNLAERARDLTSGKDVSVLDTLAAAYAEDKRFVDAAQAEHQALEIAARQGDTELAAKLRAHLALFDAVTPLRVPPNAGTL
;
A
#
# COMPACT_ATOMS: atom_id res chain seq x y z
N MET A 1 -20.27 49.93 18.65
CA MET A 1 -20.93 50.10 17.34
C MET A 1 -20.77 48.79 16.59
N LEU A 2 -21.78 47.91 16.66
CA LEU A 2 -22.82 47.75 15.61
C LEU A 2 -22.16 47.33 14.29
N GLY A 3 -22.20 46.10 13.77
CA GLY A 3 -23.07 44.95 13.98
C GLY A 3 -23.54 44.43 12.61
N ARG A 4 -23.77 43.11 12.50
CA ARG A 4 -24.59 42.42 11.46
C ARG A 4 -23.95 42.29 10.05
N LEU A 5 -24.21 41.27 9.23
CA LEU A 5 -25.17 40.15 9.21
C LEU A 5 -24.72 39.13 8.14
N THR A 6 -24.90 37.84 8.41
CA THR A 6 -24.98 36.78 7.39
C THR A 6 -26.30 36.85 6.61
N PHE A 7 -26.30 36.49 5.32
CA PHE A 7 -27.47 35.90 4.66
C PHE A 7 -27.10 34.83 3.64
N ARG A 8 -27.98 33.83 3.58
CA ARG A 8 -28.03 32.65 2.70
C ARG A 8 -29.23 32.83 1.78
N THR A 9 -29.16 32.43 0.52
CA THR A 9 -30.35 32.05 -0.25
C THR A 9 -30.10 30.80 -1.08
N GLU A 10 -31.12 29.95 -1.10
CA GLU A 10 -31.32 28.80 -1.96
C GLU A 10 -31.43 29.27 -3.43
N ASP A 11 -31.01 28.42 -4.36
CA ASP A 11 -31.11 28.58 -5.82
C ASP A 11 -30.25 29.69 -6.49
N GLY A 12 -29.01 29.30 -6.83
CA GLY A 12 -28.34 29.60 -8.11
C GLY A 12 -27.98 31.05 -8.47
N TRP A 13 -26.73 31.24 -8.95
CA TRP A 13 -26.39 32.34 -9.84
C TRP A 13 -25.46 31.86 -10.97
N GLY A 14 -26.03 31.68 -12.17
CA GLY A 14 -25.42 32.19 -13.40
C GLY A 14 -25.97 33.62 -13.64
N ILE A 15 -25.51 34.46 -14.56
CA ILE A 15 -24.78 34.28 -15.82
C ILE A 15 -24.17 35.65 -16.19
N ALA A 16 -23.02 35.69 -16.86
CA ALA A 16 -22.77 36.68 -17.91
C ALA A 16 -22.15 36.00 -19.14
N ARG A 17 -22.95 35.97 -20.21
CA ARG A 17 -22.67 35.46 -21.57
C ARG A 17 -21.69 36.38 -22.30
N TRP A 18 -20.89 35.83 -23.22
CA TRP A 18 -20.78 36.29 -24.62
C TRP A 18 -20.46 35.09 -25.53
N ALA A 19 -21.08 35.08 -26.70
CA ALA A 19 -21.05 34.01 -27.71
C ALA A 19 -20.40 34.56 -29.03
N PRO A 20 -20.43 33.87 -30.19
CA PRO A 20 -19.25 33.52 -31.00
C PRO A 20 -19.18 34.23 -32.37
N VAL A 21 -18.04 34.16 -33.09
CA VAL A 21 -17.99 34.44 -34.54
C VAL A 21 -17.00 33.52 -35.26
N ALA A 22 -17.41 33.08 -36.44
CA ALA A 22 -16.86 32.04 -37.31
C ALA A 22 -15.83 32.51 -38.36
N CYS A 23 -15.20 31.51 -38.99
CA CYS A 23 -14.62 31.39 -40.35
C CYS A 23 -14.39 32.63 -41.24
N LEU A 24 -13.21 32.72 -41.88
CA LEU A 24 -13.10 32.66 -43.35
C LEU A 24 -11.64 32.44 -43.85
N LEU A 25 -11.54 31.75 -44.99
CA LEU A 25 -10.39 31.48 -45.86
C LEU A 25 -9.81 32.74 -46.52
N VAL A 26 -8.54 32.69 -46.98
CA VAL A 26 -8.07 32.98 -48.36
C VAL A 26 -6.58 32.65 -48.52
N ALA A 27 -6.24 32.23 -49.73
CA ALA A 27 -5.00 31.62 -50.20
C ALA A 27 -3.98 32.59 -50.86
N ILE A 28 -2.90 31.98 -51.37
CA ILE A 28 -2.00 32.36 -52.48
C ILE A 28 -0.63 32.93 -52.10
N GLY A 29 0.44 32.30 -52.65
CA GLY A 29 1.74 32.95 -52.83
C GLY A 29 2.96 32.03 -52.99
N LEU A 30 3.11 31.35 -54.12
CA LEU A 30 4.41 30.90 -54.69
C LEU A 30 5.07 32.10 -55.42
N PRO A 31 6.42 32.19 -55.58
CA PRO A 31 7.09 31.45 -56.66
C PRO A 31 8.57 31.01 -56.45
N ALA A 32 8.88 29.90 -57.13
CA ALA A 32 10.02 29.51 -57.99
C ALA A 32 11.46 30.08 -57.81
N GLY A 33 12.43 29.14 -57.93
CA GLY A 33 13.81 29.37 -58.37
C GLY A 33 14.61 28.08 -58.59
N LEU A 34 14.64 27.60 -59.84
CA LEU A 34 15.54 26.56 -60.42
C LEU A 34 17.04 27.04 -60.39
N MET A 35 18.13 26.28 -60.63
CA MET A 35 18.49 25.22 -61.59
C MET A 35 20.00 24.88 -61.32
N LEU A 36 20.51 23.63 -61.33
CA LEU A 36 21.25 22.90 -62.41
C LEU A 36 22.21 21.90 -61.68
N TRP A 37 22.83 20.83 -62.19
CA TRP A 37 22.67 19.81 -63.26
C TRP A 37 24.02 19.03 -63.36
N ALA A 38 24.02 17.87 -64.04
CA ALA A 38 25.16 17.02 -64.44
C ALA A 38 25.75 16.06 -63.35
N GLY A 39 26.04 14.79 -63.62
CA GLY A 39 25.97 13.99 -64.85
C GLY A 39 26.33 12.50 -64.58
N LEU A 40 25.75 11.61 -65.40
CA LEU A 40 26.05 10.17 -65.62
C LEU A 40 27.41 9.99 -66.36
N PRO A 41 27.98 8.79 -66.72
CA PRO A 41 27.29 7.53 -67.11
C PRO A 41 28.01 6.14 -66.96
N GLY A 42 27.36 5.07 -67.44
CA GLY A 42 27.98 3.82 -67.96
C GLY A 42 27.35 2.51 -67.46
N VAL A 43 26.28 1.96 -68.04
CA VAL A 43 26.12 1.13 -69.28
C VAL A 43 26.76 -0.27 -69.22
N ARG A 44 25.92 -1.33 -69.31
CA ARG A 44 25.95 -2.31 -70.42
C ARG A 44 24.70 -3.20 -70.47
N ALA A 45 24.20 -3.35 -71.69
CA ALA A 45 23.05 -4.15 -72.10
C ALA A 45 23.48 -5.55 -72.57
N ALA A 46 22.54 -6.50 -72.57
CA ALA A 46 22.49 -7.59 -73.53
C ALA A 46 21.03 -7.94 -73.84
N ALA A 47 20.68 -7.90 -75.12
CA ALA A 47 19.39 -8.31 -75.66
C ALA A 47 19.42 -9.82 -76.00
N ASN A 48 18.26 -10.48 -75.98
CA ASN A 48 17.87 -11.38 -77.06
C ASN A 48 16.38 -11.82 -77.00
N HIS A 49 15.72 -11.60 -78.13
CA HIS A 49 14.65 -12.31 -78.84
C HIS A 49 13.37 -12.85 -78.16
N ALA A 50 12.28 -12.48 -78.82
CA ALA A 50 10.89 -12.87 -78.65
C ALA A 50 10.58 -14.31 -79.10
N GLY A 51 9.57 -14.89 -78.44
CA GLY A 51 8.84 -16.08 -78.88
C GLY A 51 7.52 -16.16 -78.10
N ALA A 52 6.42 -15.83 -78.76
CA ALA A 52 5.08 -15.78 -78.20
C ALA A 52 4.54 -17.18 -77.86
N SER A 53 3.89 -17.30 -76.70
CA SER A 53 2.73 -18.16 -76.52
C SER A 53 1.81 -17.50 -75.49
N ASP A 54 0.74 -16.88 -75.99
CA ASP A 54 -0.37 -16.35 -75.20
C ASP A 54 -1.00 -17.45 -74.35
N ARG A 55 -0.71 -17.42 -73.06
CA ARG A 55 -1.69 -17.78 -72.03
C ARG A 55 -1.90 -16.53 -71.18
N LEU A 56 -3.06 -15.93 -71.35
CA LEU A 56 -3.62 -14.89 -70.49
C LEU A 56 -3.54 -15.34 -69.02
N GLN A 57 -2.44 -14.99 -68.35
CA GLN A 57 -2.43 -14.77 -66.91
C GLN A 57 -3.20 -13.46 -66.70
N LEU A 58 -4.48 -13.59 -66.38
CA LEU A 58 -5.21 -12.52 -65.71
C LEU A 58 -4.48 -12.24 -64.40
N THR A 59 -3.86 -11.09 -64.36
CA THR A 59 -3.04 -10.55 -63.29
C THR A 59 -3.80 -10.56 -61.96
N ASP A 60 -3.24 -11.20 -60.93
CA ASP A 60 -3.50 -10.82 -59.52
C ASP A 60 -3.17 -9.32 -59.43
N ALA A 61 -4.20 -8.48 -59.43
CA ALA A 61 -4.03 -7.09 -59.05
C ALA A 61 -3.40 -7.09 -57.65
N ALA A 62 -2.33 -6.32 -57.45
CA ALA A 62 -1.64 -6.25 -56.17
C ALA A 62 -2.64 -5.83 -55.09
N ARG A 63 -3.07 -6.78 -54.26
CA ARG A 63 -4.04 -6.55 -53.19
C ARG A 63 -3.43 -5.63 -52.15
N SER A 64 -4.24 -4.71 -51.62
CA SER A 64 -3.83 -3.86 -50.50
C SER A 64 -3.48 -4.73 -49.27
N ALA A 65 -2.50 -4.32 -48.47
CA ALA A 65 -2.06 -5.11 -47.31
C ALA A 65 -2.96 -4.85 -46.09
N ILE A 66 -3.45 -5.93 -45.47
CA ILE A 66 -4.07 -5.90 -44.14
C ILE A 66 -2.97 -6.06 -43.08
N THR A 67 -3.02 -5.22 -42.05
CA THR A 67 -2.15 -5.38 -40.86
C THR A 67 -2.93 -6.16 -39.80
N VAL A 68 -2.38 -7.28 -39.32
CA VAL A 68 -2.94 -7.99 -38.17
C VAL A 68 -2.30 -7.42 -36.90
N ASP A 69 -3.07 -6.70 -36.10
CA ASP A 69 -2.61 -6.05 -34.88
C ASP A 69 -2.62 -7.00 -33.67
N TYR A 70 -3.46 -8.04 -33.70
CA TYR A 70 -3.42 -9.13 -32.73
C TYR A 70 -4.10 -10.42 -33.22
N PRO A 71 -3.59 -11.61 -32.88
CA PRO A 71 -2.33 -11.86 -32.16
C PRO A 71 -1.09 -11.40 -32.91
N ALA A 72 0.03 -11.34 -32.21
CA ALA A 72 1.31 -11.09 -32.85
C ALA A 72 1.80 -12.38 -33.54
N GLU A 73 2.65 -12.22 -34.56
CA GLU A 73 3.26 -13.35 -35.27
C GLU A 73 3.98 -14.30 -34.30
N GLY A 74 3.63 -15.58 -34.35
CA GLY A 74 4.21 -16.61 -33.49
C GLY A 74 3.68 -16.61 -32.05
N SER A 75 2.53 -16.00 -31.79
CA SER A 75 1.81 -16.16 -30.52
C SER A 75 1.46 -17.63 -30.24
N ILE A 76 1.54 -18.02 -28.97
CA ILE A 76 1.21 -19.36 -28.49
C ILE A 76 0.03 -19.25 -27.53
N PHE A 77 -1.04 -20.00 -27.77
CA PHE A 77 -2.24 -20.00 -26.92
C PHE A 77 -2.34 -21.27 -26.05
N PRO A 78 -2.78 -21.17 -24.79
CA PRO A 78 -3.05 -22.33 -23.95
C PRO A 78 -4.23 -23.15 -24.49
N PRO A 79 -4.20 -24.50 -24.38
CA PRO A 79 -5.31 -25.36 -24.81
C PRO A 79 -6.58 -25.13 -23.98
N ASP A 80 -6.44 -24.68 -22.74
CA ASP A 80 -7.51 -24.38 -21.79
C ASP A 80 -8.04 -22.95 -21.88
N MET A 81 -7.54 -22.12 -22.80
CA MET A 81 -8.03 -20.75 -23.01
C MET A 81 -9.29 -20.72 -23.89
N VAL A 82 -10.22 -19.83 -23.53
CA VAL A 82 -11.33 -19.39 -24.40
C VAL A 82 -10.82 -18.70 -25.66
N ALA A 83 -11.68 -18.57 -26.67
CA ALA A 83 -11.30 -17.98 -27.95
C ALA A 83 -10.83 -16.53 -27.79
N PRO A 84 -9.67 -16.15 -28.34
CA PRO A 84 -9.21 -14.76 -28.32
C PRO A 84 -9.94 -13.92 -29.38
N THR A 85 -10.07 -12.62 -29.14
CA THR A 85 -10.48 -11.67 -30.19
C THR A 85 -9.29 -11.32 -31.07
N PHE A 86 -9.36 -11.60 -32.36
CA PHE A 86 -8.41 -11.15 -33.37
C PHE A 86 -8.70 -9.70 -33.76
N LEU A 87 -7.63 -8.94 -34.00
CA LEU A 87 -7.68 -7.54 -34.41
C LEU A 87 -6.88 -7.34 -35.70
N TRP A 88 -7.46 -6.67 -36.69
CA TRP A 88 -6.76 -6.29 -37.91
C TRP A 88 -7.22 -4.94 -38.44
N ARG A 89 -6.36 -4.24 -39.17
CA ARG A 89 -6.68 -3.02 -39.89
C ARG A 89 -6.58 -3.23 -41.38
N ASP A 90 -7.61 -2.79 -42.08
CA ASP A 90 -7.66 -2.78 -43.53
C ASP A 90 -7.71 -1.34 -44.03
N ALA A 91 -6.67 -0.91 -44.73
CA ALA A 91 -6.62 0.43 -45.31
C ALA A 91 -7.45 0.55 -46.59
N GLU A 92 -7.93 -0.57 -47.13
CA GLU A 92 -8.71 -0.62 -48.37
C GLU A 92 -10.16 -0.19 -48.13
N VAL A 93 -10.50 1.03 -48.57
CA VAL A 93 -11.85 1.63 -48.38
C VAL A 93 -12.94 0.83 -49.12
N GLY A 94 -12.56 0.08 -50.16
CA GLY A 94 -13.44 -0.81 -50.90
C GLY A 94 -13.89 -2.06 -50.13
N ALA A 95 -13.18 -2.49 -49.08
CA ALA A 95 -13.53 -3.68 -48.32
C ALA A 95 -14.82 -3.47 -47.50
N LYS A 96 -15.83 -4.31 -47.73
CA LYS A 96 -17.14 -4.28 -47.03
C LYS A 96 -17.36 -5.46 -46.10
N SER A 97 -16.66 -6.56 -46.33
CA SER A 97 -16.67 -7.76 -45.49
C SER A 97 -15.33 -8.47 -45.59
N TRP A 98 -15.05 -9.42 -44.70
CA TRP A 98 -13.79 -10.15 -44.70
C TRP A 98 -14.05 -11.64 -44.72
N GLN A 99 -13.27 -12.35 -45.53
CA GLN A 99 -13.13 -13.79 -45.40
C GLN A 99 -11.97 -14.10 -44.47
N VAL A 100 -12.24 -14.87 -43.43
CA VAL A 100 -11.23 -15.44 -42.55
C VAL A 100 -11.03 -16.89 -42.92
N GLU A 101 -9.82 -17.22 -43.34
CA GLU A 101 -9.40 -18.60 -43.61
C GLU A 101 -8.36 -19.03 -42.57
N VAL A 102 -8.55 -20.20 -41.96
CA VAL A 102 -7.53 -20.81 -41.10
C VAL A 102 -6.97 -22.03 -41.81
N GLU A 103 -5.71 -21.93 -42.18
CA GLU A 103 -4.94 -22.98 -42.82
C GLU A 103 -4.13 -23.74 -41.76
N PHE A 104 -4.18 -25.06 -41.82
CA PHE A 104 -3.49 -25.92 -40.86
C PHE A 104 -2.29 -26.59 -41.51
N HIS A 105 -1.13 -26.53 -40.85
CA HIS A 105 0.08 -27.18 -41.34
C HIS A 105 -0.08 -28.70 -41.48
N ASP A 106 -0.98 -29.34 -40.72
CA ASP A 106 -1.22 -30.78 -40.81
C ASP A 106 -2.13 -31.21 -41.96
N HIS A 107 -2.43 -30.29 -42.89
CA HIS A 107 -3.35 -30.48 -44.02
C HIS A 107 -4.78 -30.84 -43.58
N GLY A 108 -5.17 -30.47 -42.35
CA GLY A 108 -6.55 -30.44 -41.92
C GLY A 108 -7.41 -29.59 -42.86
N LYS A 109 -8.72 -29.88 -42.91
CA LYS A 109 -9.65 -29.11 -43.75
C LYS A 109 -9.63 -27.64 -43.30
N PRO A 110 -9.32 -26.67 -44.18
CA PRO A 110 -9.30 -25.27 -43.80
C PRO A 110 -10.66 -24.80 -43.29
N LEU A 111 -10.64 -23.98 -42.24
CA LEU A 111 -11.84 -23.25 -41.81
C LEU A 111 -11.99 -22.02 -42.69
N ARG A 112 -13.19 -21.77 -43.23
CA ARG A 112 -13.50 -20.58 -44.02
C ARG A 112 -14.78 -19.95 -43.51
N LEU A 113 -14.67 -18.71 -43.08
CA LEU A 113 -15.74 -17.95 -42.47
C LEU A 113 -15.82 -16.59 -43.16
N THR A 114 -17.03 -16.08 -43.36
CA THR A 114 -17.24 -14.69 -43.79
C THR A 114 -17.69 -13.91 -42.57
N VAL A 115 -16.97 -12.85 -42.24
CA VAL A 115 -17.21 -11.99 -41.09
C VAL A 115 -17.47 -10.57 -41.55
N ALA A 116 -18.32 -9.87 -40.81
CA ALA A 116 -18.64 -8.47 -41.09
C ALA A 116 -17.49 -7.52 -40.70
N GLY A 117 -16.51 -7.98 -39.91
CA GLY A 117 -15.41 -7.14 -39.40
C GLY A 117 -15.91 -5.99 -38.53
N GLU A 118 -16.55 -6.30 -37.41
CA GLU A 118 -17.03 -5.26 -36.49
C GLU A 118 -15.86 -4.46 -35.94
N LEU A 119 -15.99 -3.14 -35.87
CA LEU A 119 -14.95 -2.27 -35.29
C LEU A 119 -14.79 -2.54 -33.79
N LEU A 120 -13.54 -2.45 -33.32
CA LEU A 120 -13.20 -2.56 -31.92
C LEU A 120 -13.98 -1.53 -31.08
N ARG A 121 -14.45 -1.98 -29.92
CA ARG A 121 -15.17 -1.13 -28.97
C ARG A 121 -14.48 -1.17 -27.61
N VAL A 122 -14.62 -0.08 -26.88
CA VAL A 122 -14.29 -0.07 -25.46
C VAL A 122 -15.24 -1.03 -24.74
N GLY A 123 -14.70 -1.89 -23.89
CA GLY A 123 -15.47 -2.84 -23.09
C GLY A 123 -16.37 -2.16 -22.06
N GLU A 124 -17.00 -2.97 -21.20
CA GLU A 124 -17.90 -2.48 -20.15
C GLU A 124 -17.24 -1.41 -19.27
N ILE A 125 -17.98 -0.35 -18.94
CA ILE A 125 -17.57 0.69 -18.00
C ILE A 125 -18.34 0.49 -16.68
N ASP A 126 -17.62 0.25 -15.58
CA ASP A 126 -18.21 0.26 -14.24
C ASP A 126 -18.59 1.69 -13.88
N ARG A 127 -19.90 1.96 -13.86
CA ARG A 127 -20.47 3.29 -13.61
C ARG A 127 -20.16 3.82 -12.22
N ARG A 128 -19.90 2.95 -11.23
CA ARG A 128 -19.51 3.35 -9.87
C ARG A 128 -18.08 3.91 -9.83
N CYS A 129 -17.28 3.60 -10.85
CA CYS A 129 -15.87 3.99 -10.96
C CYS A 129 -15.65 5.16 -11.93
N VAL A 130 -16.70 5.97 -12.14
CA VAL A 130 -16.65 7.19 -12.96
C VAL A 130 -16.60 8.39 -12.04
N SER A 131 -15.60 9.24 -12.22
CA SER A 131 -15.40 10.44 -11.40
C SER A 131 -14.91 11.59 -12.27
N THR A 132 -14.98 12.82 -11.77
CA THR A 132 -14.40 13.99 -12.44
C THR A 132 -12.87 13.96 -12.48
N SER A 133 -12.24 13.09 -11.69
CA SER A 133 -10.79 13.03 -11.54
C SER A 133 -10.12 11.91 -12.34
N ASN A 134 -10.88 11.02 -12.99
CA ASN A 134 -10.34 9.98 -13.86
C ASN A 134 -10.75 10.13 -15.32
N LYS A 135 -9.93 9.57 -16.21
CA LYS A 135 -10.21 9.53 -17.65
C LYS A 135 -10.69 8.15 -18.04
N LEU A 136 -11.88 8.09 -18.64
CA LEU A 136 -12.39 6.84 -19.18
C LEU A 136 -11.48 6.30 -20.29
N PRO A 137 -11.38 4.97 -20.42
CA PRO A 137 -10.65 4.36 -21.52
C PRO A 137 -11.23 4.83 -22.86
N PHE A 138 -10.34 5.12 -23.80
CA PHE A 138 -10.69 5.51 -25.16
C PHE A 138 -9.81 4.76 -26.14
N LEU A 139 -10.31 4.53 -27.35
CA LEU A 139 -9.53 3.96 -28.43
C LEU A 139 -8.72 5.06 -29.10
N THR A 140 -7.43 4.81 -29.34
CA THR A 140 -6.63 5.63 -30.25
C THR A 140 -7.22 5.56 -31.66
N ALA A 141 -6.87 6.51 -32.54
CA ALA A 141 -7.33 6.49 -33.93
C ALA A 141 -6.96 5.18 -34.65
N GLN A 142 -5.81 4.60 -34.30
CA GLN A 142 -5.39 3.29 -34.80
C GLN A 142 -6.32 2.17 -34.30
N GLN A 143 -6.51 2.06 -32.98
CA GLN A 143 -7.38 1.05 -32.39
C GLN A 143 -8.84 1.17 -32.84
N ALA A 144 -9.34 2.38 -33.06
CA ALA A 144 -10.70 2.60 -33.56
C ALA A 144 -10.90 2.14 -35.02
N ALA A 145 -9.81 1.94 -35.76
CA ALA A 145 -9.81 1.37 -37.10
C ALA A 145 -9.63 -0.16 -37.11
N ASP A 146 -9.37 -0.78 -35.95
CA ASP A 146 -9.25 -2.23 -35.85
C ASP A 146 -10.63 -2.87 -36.05
N HIS A 147 -10.71 -3.80 -37.00
CA HIS A 147 -11.79 -4.77 -37.11
C HIS A 147 -11.53 -5.95 -36.18
N THR A 148 -12.61 -6.62 -35.79
CA THR A 148 -12.59 -7.70 -34.80
C THR A 148 -13.23 -8.97 -35.29
N TRP A 149 -12.68 -10.10 -34.83
CA TRP A 149 -13.27 -11.41 -35.00
C TRP A 149 -12.89 -12.29 -33.82
N GLN A 150 -13.89 -12.83 -33.13
CA GLN A 150 -13.69 -13.87 -32.14
C GLN A 150 -14.24 -15.19 -32.72
N PRO A 151 -13.41 -16.24 -32.86
CA PRO A 151 -13.90 -17.54 -33.27
C PRO A 151 -14.96 -18.02 -32.28
N ASP A 152 -16.06 -18.61 -32.78
CA ASP A 152 -17.00 -19.29 -31.89
C ASP A 152 -16.36 -20.53 -31.24
N ALA A 153 -17.06 -21.13 -30.27
CA ALA A 153 -16.53 -22.27 -29.52
C ALA A 153 -16.16 -23.47 -30.40
N ALA A 154 -16.90 -23.72 -31.49
CA ALA A 154 -16.64 -24.84 -32.39
C ALA A 154 -15.43 -24.57 -33.29
N ALA A 155 -15.36 -23.37 -33.88
CA ALA A 155 -14.22 -22.93 -34.67
C ALA A 155 -12.95 -22.91 -33.80
N TRP A 156 -13.02 -22.39 -32.57
CA TRP A 156 -11.88 -22.36 -31.67
C TRP A 156 -11.41 -23.75 -31.24
N ALA A 157 -12.34 -24.67 -30.95
CA ALA A 157 -11.99 -26.05 -30.65
C ALA A 157 -11.23 -26.72 -31.81
N GLU A 158 -11.66 -26.47 -33.05
CA GLU A 158 -11.01 -27.00 -34.24
C GLU A 158 -9.63 -26.37 -34.50
N ILE A 159 -9.51 -25.04 -34.33
CA ILE A 159 -8.23 -24.32 -34.40
C ILE A 159 -7.26 -24.92 -33.39
N LYS A 160 -7.67 -25.10 -32.13
CA LYS A 160 -6.82 -25.68 -31.09
C LYS A 160 -6.41 -27.12 -31.40
N ARG A 161 -7.33 -27.92 -31.93
CA ARG A 161 -7.08 -29.32 -32.29
C ARG A 161 -5.98 -29.45 -33.35
N HIS A 162 -6.04 -28.62 -34.38
CA HIS A 162 -5.10 -28.68 -35.52
C HIS A 162 -3.82 -27.88 -35.32
N SER A 163 -3.81 -26.89 -34.42
CA SER A 163 -2.62 -26.09 -34.09
C SER A 163 -1.86 -26.57 -32.85
N SER A 164 -2.19 -27.74 -32.29
CA SER A 164 -1.48 -28.25 -31.10
C SER A 164 -0.03 -28.64 -31.43
N GLY A 165 0.91 -27.83 -30.97
CA GLY A 165 2.34 -27.96 -31.28
C GLY A 165 2.70 -27.79 -32.77
N ARG A 166 1.82 -27.17 -33.55
CA ARG A 166 1.96 -26.92 -34.99
C ARG A 166 1.33 -25.59 -35.36
N GLU A 167 1.79 -24.99 -36.45
CA GLU A 167 1.28 -23.69 -36.89
C GLU A 167 -0.11 -23.80 -37.52
N ALA A 168 -0.95 -22.83 -37.17
CA ALA A 168 -2.12 -22.43 -37.95
C ALA A 168 -1.90 -21.02 -38.47
N THR A 169 -2.16 -20.83 -39.77
CA THR A 169 -2.09 -19.52 -40.42
C THR A 169 -3.51 -18.98 -40.55
N VAL A 170 -3.78 -17.83 -39.96
CA VAL A 170 -5.04 -17.13 -40.11
C VAL A 170 -4.87 -16.06 -41.18
N VAL A 171 -5.62 -16.17 -42.27
CA VAL A 171 -5.59 -15.27 -43.42
C VAL A 171 -6.88 -14.45 -43.44
N PHE A 172 -6.73 -13.13 -43.40
CA PHE A 172 -7.81 -12.18 -43.59
C PHE A 172 -7.79 -11.70 -45.03
N THR A 173 -8.91 -11.81 -45.74
CA THR A 173 -9.06 -11.30 -47.10
C THR A 173 -10.25 -10.34 -47.15
N GLY A 174 -10.01 -9.06 -47.42
CA GLY A 174 -11.08 -8.08 -47.57
C GLY A 174 -11.77 -8.24 -48.91
N LEU A 175 -13.09 -8.17 -48.89
CA LEU A 175 -13.98 -8.37 -50.02
C LEU A 175 -14.78 -7.10 -50.30
N ASP A 176 -14.86 -6.70 -51.57
CA ASP A 176 -15.74 -5.60 -52.01
C ASP A 176 -17.23 -6.02 -52.09
N GLU A 177 -18.09 -5.12 -52.55
CA GLU A 177 -19.54 -5.36 -52.70
C GLU A 177 -19.84 -6.51 -53.66
N GLU A 178 -19.00 -6.74 -54.67
CA GLU A 178 -19.11 -7.87 -55.61
C GLU A 178 -18.42 -9.14 -55.11
N ARG A 179 -17.97 -9.17 -53.84
CA ARG A 179 -17.23 -10.28 -53.20
C ARG A 179 -15.89 -10.60 -53.86
N ARG A 180 -15.25 -9.63 -54.51
CA ARG A 180 -13.89 -9.78 -55.05
C ARG A 180 -12.88 -9.43 -53.97
N ALA A 181 -11.78 -10.18 -53.92
CA ALA A 181 -10.69 -9.92 -52.99
C ALA A 181 -9.95 -8.64 -53.36
N VAL A 182 -9.92 -7.67 -52.45
CA VAL A 182 -9.28 -6.35 -52.65
C VAL A 182 -8.07 -6.13 -51.73
N SER A 183 -8.02 -6.83 -50.59
CA SER A 183 -6.96 -6.72 -49.60
C SER A 183 -6.66 -8.06 -48.94
N GLN A 184 -5.46 -8.24 -48.39
CA GLN A 184 -5.10 -9.47 -47.68
C GLN A 184 -4.02 -9.25 -46.61
N GLY A 185 -4.10 -10.02 -45.53
CA GLY A 185 -3.10 -10.09 -44.46
C GLY A 185 -3.14 -11.45 -43.78
N ARG A 186 -2.10 -11.78 -43.03
CA ARG A 186 -2.02 -13.08 -42.34
C ARG A 186 -1.28 -12.97 -41.01
N VAL A 187 -1.52 -13.93 -40.14
CA VAL A 187 -0.75 -14.16 -38.91
C VAL A 187 -0.61 -15.66 -38.66
N THR A 188 0.53 -16.09 -38.12
CA THR A 188 0.70 -17.47 -37.64
C THR A 188 0.59 -17.56 -36.12
N MET A 189 0.05 -18.68 -35.64
CA MET A 189 0.00 -19.01 -34.23
C MET A 189 0.08 -20.52 -33.99
N THR A 190 0.32 -20.89 -32.74
CA THR A 190 0.22 -22.29 -32.29
C THR A 190 -0.64 -22.39 -31.04
N THR A 191 -1.19 -23.58 -30.81
CA THR A 191 -1.74 -23.96 -29.50
C THR A 191 -0.69 -24.78 -28.77
N SER A 192 -0.37 -24.41 -27.54
CA SER A 192 0.57 -25.18 -26.72
C SER A 192 0.00 -26.55 -26.36
N LYS A 193 0.89 -27.50 -26.08
CA LYS A 193 0.52 -28.77 -25.43
C LYS A 193 0.39 -28.60 -23.92
N ASP A 194 1.01 -27.56 -23.37
CA ASP A 194 1.00 -27.27 -21.94
C ASP A 194 -0.24 -26.42 -21.60
N PRO A 195 -1.21 -26.95 -20.84
CA PRO A 195 -2.26 -26.11 -20.26
C PRO A 195 -1.65 -25.10 -19.29
N VAL A 196 -2.34 -24.00 -19.04
CA VAL A 196 -2.01 -23.17 -17.87
C VAL A 196 -2.39 -23.93 -16.61
N GLY A 197 -3.58 -24.54 -16.59
CA GLY A 197 -3.97 -25.54 -15.59
C GLY A 197 -4.17 -24.99 -14.17
N ALA A 198 -4.18 -23.67 -14.00
CA ALA A 198 -4.31 -23.00 -12.71
C ALA A 198 -5.11 -21.69 -12.84
N PRO A 199 -5.93 -21.32 -11.85
CA PRO A 199 -6.56 -20.01 -11.80
C PRO A 199 -5.56 -18.91 -11.48
N ILE A 200 -5.90 -17.68 -11.85
CA ILE A 200 -5.14 -16.48 -11.50
C ILE A 200 -5.97 -15.67 -10.51
N PHE A 201 -5.45 -15.48 -9.31
CA PHE A 201 -5.99 -14.58 -8.29
C PHE A 201 -5.33 -13.19 -8.43
N TYR A 202 -6.14 -12.14 -8.40
CA TYR A 202 -5.64 -10.78 -8.60
C TYR A 202 -6.55 -9.74 -7.97
N ARG A 203 -5.97 -8.56 -7.78
CA ARG A 203 -6.67 -7.38 -7.29
C ARG A 203 -7.19 -6.55 -8.45
N ASP A 204 -8.45 -6.16 -8.36
CA ASP A 204 -9.20 -5.39 -9.34
C ASP A 204 -9.51 -4.00 -8.76
N VAL A 205 -8.81 -2.96 -9.25
CA VAL A 205 -8.75 -1.63 -8.62
C VAL A 205 -9.35 -0.54 -9.51
N PRO A 206 -10.25 0.31 -9.01
CA PRO A 206 -10.62 1.54 -9.70
C PRO A 206 -9.52 2.59 -9.55
N LEU A 207 -9.06 3.17 -10.67
CA LEU A 207 -8.12 4.29 -10.63
C LEU A 207 -8.90 5.61 -10.68
N MET A 208 -9.15 6.18 -9.51
CA MET A 208 -9.88 7.44 -9.31
C MET A 208 -9.07 8.36 -8.38
N PRO A 209 -8.02 9.02 -8.90
CA PRO A 209 -7.14 9.83 -8.07
C PRO A 209 -7.91 10.95 -7.41
N SER A 210 -7.55 11.31 -6.18
CA SER A 210 -8.17 12.42 -5.45
C SER A 210 -7.09 13.33 -4.89
N GLU A 211 -7.35 14.63 -4.82
CA GLU A 211 -6.45 15.53 -4.10
C GLU A 211 -6.68 15.33 -2.60
N GLY A 212 -5.66 14.84 -1.90
CA GLY A 212 -5.66 14.70 -0.45
C GLY A 212 -5.18 15.96 0.26
N ALA A 213 -4.96 15.86 1.57
CA ALA A 213 -4.35 16.93 2.36
C ALA A 213 -2.98 17.34 1.78
N ASN A 214 -2.63 18.63 1.89
CA ASN A 214 -1.36 19.20 1.41
C ASN A 214 -1.07 18.99 -0.09
N HIS A 215 -2.12 18.91 -0.93
CA HIS A 215 -2.02 18.69 -2.39
C HIS A 215 -1.39 17.33 -2.79
N VAL A 216 -1.28 16.38 -1.85
CA VAL A 216 -0.80 15.03 -2.14
C VAL A 216 -1.90 14.26 -2.87
N VAL A 217 -1.64 13.83 -4.09
CA VAL A 217 -2.58 12.97 -4.85
C VAL A 217 -2.71 11.63 -4.13
N GLN A 218 -3.92 11.16 -3.86
CA GLN A 218 -4.18 9.81 -3.35
C GLN A 218 -4.67 8.91 -4.50
N PRO A 219 -4.27 7.63 -4.56
CA PRO A 219 -4.73 6.71 -5.61
C PRO A 219 -6.24 6.51 -5.67
N LEU A 220 -6.87 6.52 -4.50
CA LEU A 220 -8.30 6.36 -4.32
C LEU A 220 -8.68 7.07 -3.01
N ALA A 221 -9.82 7.76 -3.00
CA ALA A 221 -10.33 8.36 -1.77
C ALA A 221 -10.68 7.26 -0.74
N PRO A 222 -10.45 7.48 0.58
CA PRO A 222 -10.78 6.49 1.61
C PRO A 222 -12.24 5.99 1.56
N SER A 223 -13.19 6.88 1.24
CA SER A 223 -14.61 6.54 1.11
C SER A 223 -14.94 5.60 -0.06
N LEU A 224 -14.00 5.39 -0.98
CA LEU A 224 -14.18 4.57 -2.18
C LEU A 224 -13.41 3.25 -2.09
N MET A 225 -12.74 2.94 -0.97
CA MET A 225 -11.92 1.72 -0.83
C MET A 225 -12.72 0.42 -1.03
N THR A 226 -14.00 0.42 -0.65
CA THR A 226 -14.92 -0.73 -0.83
C THR A 226 -15.16 -1.09 -2.30
N LEU A 227 -14.80 -0.21 -3.25
CA LEU A 227 -14.88 -0.51 -4.67
C LEU A 227 -13.73 -1.40 -5.16
N ILE A 228 -12.68 -1.65 -4.36
CA ILE A 228 -11.62 -2.60 -4.68
C ILE A 228 -12.16 -4.02 -4.51
N ASN A 229 -11.93 -4.87 -5.51
CA ASN A 229 -12.35 -6.27 -5.48
C ASN A 229 -11.13 -7.19 -5.64
N TRP A 230 -11.26 -8.44 -5.21
CA TRP A 230 -10.36 -9.52 -5.60
C TRP A 230 -11.14 -10.53 -6.41
N ARG A 231 -10.48 -11.02 -7.45
CA ARG A 231 -11.09 -11.88 -8.45
C ARG A 231 -10.23 -13.09 -8.70
N VAL A 232 -10.89 -14.15 -9.17
CA VAL A 232 -10.23 -15.29 -9.75
C VAL A 232 -10.61 -15.41 -11.23
N ARG A 233 -9.60 -15.59 -12.08
CA ARG A 233 -9.74 -15.84 -13.52
C ARG A 233 -9.34 -17.29 -13.82
N GLU A 234 -10.27 -18.05 -14.41
CA GLU A 234 -10.00 -19.36 -15.00
C GLU A 234 -10.05 -19.24 -16.52
N LEU A 235 -8.96 -19.56 -17.23
CA LEU A 235 -8.87 -19.31 -18.68
C LEU A 235 -9.91 -20.06 -19.52
N SER A 236 -10.48 -21.14 -18.98
CA SER A 236 -11.54 -21.93 -19.62
C SER A 236 -12.92 -21.27 -19.54
N GLN A 237 -13.06 -20.24 -18.70
CA GLN A 237 -14.28 -19.44 -18.57
C GLN A 237 -14.14 -18.14 -19.36
N PRO A 238 -15.26 -17.52 -19.81
CA PRO A 238 -15.20 -16.28 -20.57
C PRO A 238 -14.90 -15.04 -19.70
N GLU A 239 -15.14 -15.11 -18.39
CA GLU A 239 -15.04 -13.98 -17.48
C GLU A 239 -14.37 -14.36 -16.14
N SER A 240 -14.11 -13.36 -15.31
CA SER A 240 -13.61 -13.54 -13.95
C SER A 240 -14.73 -13.52 -12.92
N ARG A 241 -14.50 -14.17 -11.77
CA ARG A 241 -15.42 -14.16 -10.62
C ARG A 241 -14.85 -13.31 -9.49
N ILE A 242 -15.67 -12.45 -8.90
CA ILE A 242 -15.35 -11.75 -7.66
C ILE A 242 -15.41 -12.74 -6.49
N VAL A 243 -14.38 -12.75 -5.65
CA VAL A 243 -14.27 -13.64 -4.49
C VAL A 243 -14.11 -12.90 -3.16
N MET A 244 -13.68 -11.63 -3.18
CA MET A 244 -13.56 -10.78 -1.98
C MET A 244 -13.93 -9.33 -2.35
N THR A 245 -14.75 -8.69 -1.51
CA THR A 245 -15.31 -7.33 -1.72
C THR A 245 -15.32 -6.55 -0.41
N ASP A 246 -15.77 -5.30 -0.47
CA ASP A 246 -16.13 -4.48 0.69
C ASP A 246 -14.99 -4.35 1.72
N GLN A 247 -13.76 -4.36 1.22
CA GLN A 247 -12.59 -4.12 2.07
C GLN A 247 -12.48 -2.63 2.35
N HIS A 248 -12.33 -2.29 3.63
CA HIS A 248 -12.19 -0.92 4.10
C HIS A 248 -10.74 -0.44 4.13
N THR A 249 -9.81 -1.37 3.90
CA THR A 249 -8.39 -1.12 3.80
C THR A 249 -7.81 -1.78 2.55
N CYS A 250 -6.59 -1.39 2.18
CA CYS A 250 -5.99 -1.83 0.93
C CYS A 250 -5.15 -3.06 1.21
N ALA A 251 -5.71 -4.26 1.03
CA ALA A 251 -4.87 -5.46 0.96
C ALA A 251 -4.02 -5.41 -0.33
N ASN A 252 -2.73 -5.72 -0.21
CA ASN A 252 -1.76 -5.51 -1.29
C ASN A 252 -1.22 -6.84 -1.81
N CYS A 253 -0.14 -7.35 -1.20
CA CYS A 253 0.59 -8.48 -1.73
C CYS A 253 -0.05 -9.79 -1.27
N HIS A 254 -0.11 -10.76 -2.17
CA HIS A 254 -0.55 -12.12 -1.88
C HIS A 254 0.36 -13.13 -2.55
N SER A 255 0.40 -14.34 -1.99
CA SER A 255 1.18 -15.46 -2.50
C SER A 255 0.54 -16.78 -2.11
N PHE A 256 0.86 -17.84 -2.85
CA PHE A 256 0.40 -19.19 -2.56
C PHE A 256 1.59 -20.14 -2.35
N SER A 257 1.44 -21.11 -1.46
CA SER A 257 2.40 -22.21 -1.33
C SER A 257 2.52 -23.00 -2.65
N ALA A 258 3.59 -23.78 -2.82
CA ALA A 258 3.83 -24.52 -4.05
C ALA A 258 2.74 -25.58 -4.33
N ASP A 259 2.14 -26.13 -3.27
CA ASP A 259 0.98 -27.02 -3.37
C ASP A 259 -0.38 -26.29 -3.46
N GLY A 260 -0.36 -24.96 -3.41
CA GLY A 260 -1.51 -24.08 -3.47
C GLY A 260 -2.49 -24.21 -2.31
N LYS A 261 -2.10 -24.86 -1.20
CA LYS A 261 -2.98 -25.06 -0.03
C LYS A 261 -2.92 -23.95 1.01
N THR A 262 -1.91 -23.08 0.96
CA THR A 262 -1.77 -21.95 1.89
C THR A 262 -1.72 -20.66 1.09
N MET A 263 -2.57 -19.70 1.47
CA MET A 263 -2.54 -18.32 0.96
C MET A 263 -1.94 -17.42 2.03
N GLY A 264 -0.96 -16.62 1.63
CA GLY A 264 -0.47 -15.48 2.40
C GLY A 264 -0.97 -14.17 1.79
N MET A 265 -1.42 -13.20 2.59
CA MET A 265 -1.90 -11.91 2.08
C MET A 265 -1.69 -10.78 3.09
N ASP A 266 -1.19 -9.63 2.65
CA ASP A 266 -1.14 -8.42 3.47
C ASP A 266 -2.56 -7.96 3.83
N VAL A 267 -2.79 -7.65 5.10
CA VAL A 267 -4.07 -7.10 5.59
C VAL A 267 -3.73 -5.86 6.41
N ASP A 268 -4.37 -4.72 6.15
CA ASP A 268 -4.15 -3.55 7.01
C ASP A 268 -5.06 -3.63 8.25
N GLY A 269 -4.57 -3.09 9.35
CA GLY A 269 -5.23 -3.09 10.65
C GLY A 269 -5.83 -1.76 11.07
N PRO A 270 -6.33 -1.70 12.32
CA PRO A 270 -6.92 -0.50 12.89
C PRO A 270 -5.94 0.68 12.80
N GLY A 271 -6.47 1.86 12.50
CA GLY A 271 -5.67 3.07 12.32
C GLY A 271 -4.74 3.01 11.10
N ASN A 272 -5.04 2.15 10.12
CA ASN A 272 -4.21 1.90 8.94
C ASN A 272 -2.83 1.28 9.31
N ASP A 273 -2.81 0.41 10.33
CA ASP A 273 -1.62 -0.38 10.67
C ASP A 273 -1.24 -1.30 9.52
N LYS A 274 -0.15 -0.98 8.82
CA LYS A 274 0.39 -1.75 7.70
C LYS A 274 1.20 -2.99 8.14
N GLY A 275 1.19 -3.31 9.42
CA GLY A 275 2.02 -4.34 10.06
C GLY A 275 1.35 -5.71 10.22
N MET A 276 0.43 -6.12 9.36
CA MET A 276 -0.26 -7.40 9.51
C MET A 276 -0.30 -8.23 8.23
N TYR A 277 -0.27 -9.56 8.41
CA TYR A 277 -0.23 -10.53 7.31
C TYR A 277 -1.08 -11.76 7.63
N ALA A 278 -2.07 -12.05 6.80
CA ALA A 278 -2.90 -13.24 6.93
C ALA A 278 -2.19 -14.47 6.33
N VAL A 279 -2.23 -15.60 7.04
CA VAL A 279 -1.81 -16.91 6.54
C VAL A 279 -2.95 -17.91 6.72
N VAL A 280 -3.68 -18.19 5.64
CA VAL A 280 -4.94 -18.95 5.67
C VAL A 280 -4.88 -20.19 4.76
N PRO A 281 -5.53 -21.30 5.15
CA PRO A 281 -5.69 -22.44 4.27
C PRO A 281 -6.63 -22.11 3.10
N VAL A 282 -6.26 -22.53 1.88
CA VAL A 282 -7.07 -22.37 0.68
C VAL A 282 -8.23 -23.36 0.70
N ALA A 283 -9.45 -22.84 0.55
CA ALA A 283 -10.68 -23.62 0.53
C ALA A 283 -11.76 -22.92 -0.31
N LYS A 284 -12.86 -23.65 -0.61
CA LYS A 284 -14.02 -23.15 -1.38
C LYS A 284 -14.59 -21.85 -0.83
N THR A 285 -14.78 -21.83 0.48
CA THR A 285 -15.18 -20.66 1.25
C THR A 285 -14.12 -20.45 2.31
N MET A 286 -13.42 -19.32 2.22
CA MET A 286 -12.36 -18.94 3.14
C MET A 286 -12.88 -17.88 4.10
N SER A 287 -12.31 -17.84 5.30
CA SER A 287 -12.56 -16.80 6.28
C SER A 287 -11.22 -16.39 6.88
N ILE A 288 -10.89 -15.10 6.82
CA ILE A 288 -9.70 -14.51 7.42
C ILE A 288 -10.11 -13.90 8.77
N GLY A 289 -9.89 -14.68 9.84
CA GLY A 289 -10.14 -14.25 11.21
C GLY A 289 -8.85 -13.81 11.92
N GLN A 290 -8.98 -13.30 13.15
CA GLN A 290 -7.85 -12.82 13.95
C GLN A 290 -6.79 -13.88 14.20
N LYS A 291 -7.20 -15.15 14.39
CA LYS A 291 -6.31 -16.30 14.55
C LYS A 291 -5.36 -16.53 13.36
N ASP A 292 -5.72 -16.03 12.18
CA ASP A 292 -4.97 -16.22 10.95
C ASP A 292 -4.02 -15.05 10.68
N ILE A 293 -4.07 -13.99 11.50
CA ILE A 293 -3.26 -12.78 11.35
C ILE A 293 -1.93 -12.91 12.10
N VAL A 294 -0.85 -12.69 11.37
CA VAL A 294 0.47 -12.47 11.93
C VAL A 294 0.64 -10.98 12.18
N HIS A 295 0.91 -10.60 13.42
CA HIS A 295 1.15 -9.22 13.83
C HIS A 295 2.66 -8.93 13.86
N TRP A 296 3.12 -8.10 12.93
CA TRP A 296 4.48 -7.55 12.96
C TRP A 296 4.63 -6.48 14.06
N ASN A 297 3.50 -5.91 14.46
CA ASN A 297 3.37 -4.89 15.48
C ASN A 297 2.81 -5.46 16.80
N THR A 298 3.69 -5.84 17.73
CA THR A 298 3.30 -6.51 18.98
C THR A 298 2.97 -5.56 20.14
N ASP A 299 3.37 -4.29 20.06
CA ASP A 299 3.07 -3.28 21.09
C ASP A 299 1.82 -2.44 20.76
N LEU A 300 1.19 -2.70 19.61
CA LEU A 300 -0.08 -2.13 19.18
C LEU A 300 -0.05 -0.61 18.89
N GLN A 301 1.13 -0.02 18.73
CA GLN A 301 1.27 1.39 18.34
C GLN A 301 1.14 1.60 16.83
N VAL A 302 0.26 2.52 16.41
CA VAL A 302 0.03 2.87 15.00
C VAL A 302 1.07 3.89 14.53
N GLY A 303 1.53 3.78 13.26
CA GLY A 303 2.35 4.82 12.60
C GLY A 303 3.84 4.53 12.49
N THR A 304 4.37 3.57 13.26
CA THR A 304 5.74 3.07 13.09
C THR A 304 5.82 2.08 11.92
N SER A 305 6.95 2.04 11.21
CA SER A 305 7.27 1.12 10.11
C SER A 305 7.50 -0.28 10.64
N ARG A 306 6.39 -0.92 10.98
CA ARG A 306 6.36 -2.35 11.23
C ARG A 306 5.81 -3.11 10.02
N VAL A 307 5.87 -2.47 8.85
CA VAL A 307 5.35 -2.98 7.58
C VAL A 307 6.20 -4.13 7.09
N GLY A 308 5.57 -5.28 6.85
CA GLY A 308 6.15 -6.33 6.03
C GLY A 308 5.95 -5.99 4.57
N PHE A 309 7.02 -5.79 3.81
CA PHE A 309 6.94 -5.44 2.39
C PHE A 309 7.29 -6.62 1.49
N MET A 310 6.44 -6.85 0.49
CA MET A 310 6.53 -7.96 -0.48
C MET A 310 6.62 -9.33 0.20
N SER A 311 5.75 -9.56 1.18
CA SER A 311 5.75 -10.78 1.99
C SER A 311 5.33 -12.00 1.16
N GLN A 312 6.05 -13.12 1.30
CA GLN A 312 5.78 -14.37 0.58
C GLN A 312 5.74 -15.58 1.52
N VAL A 313 4.67 -16.38 1.41
CA VAL A 313 4.59 -17.68 2.07
C VAL A 313 5.58 -18.67 1.42
N SER A 314 6.19 -19.53 2.23
CA SER A 314 7.14 -20.53 1.75
C SER A 314 6.46 -21.65 0.92
N PRO A 315 7.22 -22.39 0.09
CA PRO A 315 6.67 -23.45 -0.76
C PRO A 315 5.85 -24.50 -0.01
N ASP A 316 6.22 -24.80 1.23
CA ASP A 316 5.55 -25.76 2.13
C ASP A 316 4.57 -25.11 3.12
N GLY A 317 4.40 -23.79 3.06
CA GLY A 317 3.50 -23.05 3.94
C GLY A 317 4.00 -22.86 5.37
N ARG A 318 5.20 -23.31 5.77
CA ARG A 318 5.68 -23.25 7.16
C ARG A 318 6.25 -21.90 7.59
N TYR A 319 6.72 -21.10 6.64
CA TYR A 319 7.38 -19.83 6.89
C TYR A 319 6.76 -18.70 6.06
N VAL A 320 6.99 -17.46 6.50
CA VAL A 320 6.71 -16.25 5.71
C VAL A 320 8.02 -15.47 5.63
N LEU A 321 8.43 -15.11 4.42
CA LEU A 321 9.56 -14.21 4.18
C LEU A 321 9.04 -12.80 3.97
N THR A 322 9.69 -11.79 4.54
CA THR A 322 9.27 -10.40 4.38
C THR A 322 10.44 -9.42 4.56
N THR A 323 10.29 -8.23 3.96
CA THR A 323 11.21 -7.11 4.16
C THR A 323 10.75 -6.28 5.34
N PHE A 324 11.66 -5.98 6.28
CA PHE A 324 11.37 -5.23 7.49
C PHE A 324 12.42 -4.16 7.76
N ALA A 325 12.01 -2.89 7.91
CA ALA A 325 12.93 -1.76 8.11
C ALA A 325 13.49 -1.66 9.54
N GLY A 326 12.77 -2.18 10.52
CA GLY A 326 13.15 -2.11 11.94
C GLY A 326 12.01 -1.51 12.78
N PRO A 327 11.93 -1.86 14.08
CA PRO A 327 10.83 -1.44 14.94
C PRO A 327 10.78 0.08 15.18
N ASP A 328 11.93 0.76 15.10
CA ASP A 328 12.07 2.20 15.34
C ASP A 328 12.01 3.05 14.06
N GLN A 329 11.77 2.42 12.91
CA GLN A 329 11.64 3.14 11.64
C GLN A 329 10.18 3.54 11.39
N GLU A 330 9.93 4.43 10.43
CA GLU A 330 8.61 4.91 9.98
C GLU A 330 8.48 4.77 8.46
N ILE A 331 7.26 4.67 7.93
CA ILE A 331 7.08 4.44 6.48
C ILE A 331 7.80 5.53 5.68
N GLY A 332 7.67 6.79 6.12
CA GLY A 332 8.29 7.95 5.47
C GLY A 332 9.82 7.99 5.51
N ASN A 333 10.48 7.27 6.43
CA ASN A 333 11.95 7.19 6.50
C ASN A 333 12.53 5.86 5.98
N SER A 334 11.66 4.92 5.63
CA SER A 334 12.03 3.59 5.12
C SER A 334 11.74 3.41 3.63
N TYR A 335 10.70 4.07 3.13
CA TYR A 335 10.21 3.90 1.77
C TYR A 335 10.16 5.25 1.07
N PHE A 336 10.59 5.27 -0.19
CA PHE A 336 10.30 6.40 -1.05
C PHE A 336 8.88 6.25 -1.58
N VAL A 337 8.01 7.21 -1.25
CA VAL A 337 6.61 7.23 -1.69
C VAL A 337 6.32 8.58 -2.34
N THR A 338 5.84 8.55 -3.57
CA THR A 338 5.36 9.76 -4.25
C THR A 338 4.20 9.44 -5.16
N ASN A 339 3.26 10.38 -5.25
CA ASN A 339 2.06 10.24 -6.05
C ASN A 339 1.99 11.35 -7.11
N PHE A 340 1.41 11.06 -8.27
CA PHE A 340 1.38 11.93 -9.43
C PHE A 340 -0.04 12.04 -10.00
N LYS A 341 -0.33 13.09 -10.78
CA LYS A 341 -1.61 13.22 -11.48
C LYS A 341 -1.72 12.33 -12.74
N ASP A 342 -0.59 11.82 -13.24
CA ASP A 342 -0.58 10.90 -14.37
C ASP A 342 -1.03 9.51 -13.94
N TYR A 343 -2.31 9.21 -14.15
CA TYR A 343 -2.95 7.94 -13.80
C TYR A 343 -2.31 6.69 -14.43
N ARG A 344 -1.50 6.83 -15.48
CA ARG A 344 -0.72 5.72 -16.03
C ARG A 344 0.36 5.26 -15.04
N PHE A 345 0.91 6.16 -14.23
CA PHE A 345 1.89 5.85 -13.19
C PHE A 345 1.64 6.78 -12.01
N LEU A 346 0.51 6.56 -11.32
CA LEU A 346 -0.02 7.48 -10.32
C LEU A 346 0.75 7.44 -8.99
N GLN A 347 1.47 6.35 -8.72
CA GLN A 347 2.24 6.18 -7.50
C GLN A 347 3.54 5.46 -7.84
N VAL A 348 4.61 5.94 -7.21
CA VAL A 348 5.90 5.27 -7.16
C VAL A 348 6.18 4.95 -5.69
N PHE A 349 6.50 3.68 -5.44
CA PHE A 349 6.70 3.15 -4.10
C PHE A 349 7.81 2.10 -4.15
N TYR A 350 8.89 2.31 -3.39
CA TYR A 350 9.95 1.32 -3.22
C TYR A 350 10.69 1.55 -1.89
N PRO A 351 11.21 0.48 -1.27
CA PRO A 351 11.99 0.61 -0.04
C PRO A 351 13.32 1.33 -0.33
N THR A 352 13.89 1.93 0.69
CA THR A 352 15.27 2.48 0.68
C THR A 352 16.07 1.99 1.89
N ARG A 353 15.36 1.35 2.82
CA ARG A 353 15.82 0.61 4.01
C ARG A 353 14.96 -0.62 4.17
N GLY A 354 15.50 -1.64 4.82
CA GLY A 354 14.82 -2.92 4.95
C GLY A 354 15.81 -4.06 4.95
N ILE A 355 15.62 -5.00 5.86
CA ILE A 355 16.34 -6.28 5.88
C ILE A 355 15.36 -7.42 5.61
N LEU A 356 15.84 -8.55 5.09
CA LEU A 356 15.01 -9.74 5.02
C LEU A 356 14.90 -10.39 6.38
N THR A 357 13.67 -10.73 6.72
CA THR A 357 13.31 -11.47 7.92
C THR A 357 12.37 -12.60 7.54
N TRP A 358 12.38 -13.66 8.32
CA TRP A 358 11.47 -14.79 8.13
C TRP A 358 10.71 -15.08 9.43
N TYR A 359 9.43 -15.37 9.30
CA TYR A 359 8.53 -15.75 10.37
C TYR A 359 8.31 -17.26 10.34
N SER A 360 8.37 -17.91 11.50
CA SER A 360 8.00 -19.31 11.66
C SER A 360 6.59 -19.42 12.22
N ARG A 361 5.72 -20.15 11.52
CA ARG A 361 4.39 -20.47 12.06
C ARG A 361 4.45 -21.38 13.29
N ALA A 362 5.50 -22.22 13.39
CA ALA A 362 5.65 -23.17 14.48
C ALA A 362 6.04 -22.49 15.80
N THR A 363 6.91 -21.48 15.75
CA THR A 363 7.35 -20.76 16.95
C THR A 363 6.61 -19.45 17.17
N GLY A 364 5.93 -18.92 16.15
CA GLY A 364 5.33 -17.59 16.19
C GLY A 364 6.36 -16.45 16.16
N LEU A 365 7.63 -16.73 15.87
CA LEU A 365 8.72 -15.76 15.93
C LEU A 365 9.21 -15.36 14.55
N ARG A 366 9.59 -14.08 14.44
CA ARG A 366 10.26 -13.49 13.28
C ARG A 366 11.74 -13.27 13.58
N THR A 367 12.61 -13.68 12.65
CA THR A 367 14.07 -13.61 12.79
C THR A 367 14.69 -12.96 11.55
N PRO A 368 15.67 -12.06 11.67
CA PRO A 368 16.50 -11.63 10.55
C PRO A 368 17.15 -12.83 9.83
N LEU A 369 17.23 -12.79 8.50
CA LEU A 369 17.89 -13.85 7.72
C LEU A 369 19.39 -13.55 7.57
N PRO A 370 20.30 -14.31 8.20
CA PRO A 370 21.73 -14.07 8.06
C PRO A 370 22.19 -14.16 6.60
N GLY A 371 22.99 -13.17 6.16
CA GLY A 371 23.39 -12.99 4.76
C GLY A 371 22.49 -12.05 3.96
N ALA A 372 21.27 -11.77 4.43
CA ALA A 372 20.34 -10.80 3.85
C ALA A 372 19.73 -9.87 4.91
N SER A 373 20.53 -9.55 5.94
CA SER A 373 20.10 -8.73 7.09
C SER A 373 21.05 -7.60 7.47
N ASP A 374 21.86 -7.11 6.53
CA ASP A 374 22.77 -5.99 6.77
C ASP A 374 22.06 -4.64 6.54
N PRO A 375 21.86 -3.82 7.59
CA PRO A 375 21.14 -2.54 7.49
C PRO A 375 21.89 -1.48 6.67
N LYS A 376 23.17 -1.69 6.31
CA LYS A 376 23.87 -0.82 5.35
C LYS A 376 23.29 -0.92 3.94
N TYR A 377 22.51 -1.97 3.69
CA TYR A 377 21.82 -2.23 2.46
C TYR A 377 20.31 -2.20 2.70
N VAL A 378 19.55 -2.03 1.63
CA VAL A 378 18.15 -2.45 1.56
C VAL A 378 18.12 -3.84 0.91
N GLN A 379 17.43 -4.79 1.52
CA GLN A 379 17.18 -6.13 1.00
C GLN A 379 15.68 -6.34 0.90
N THR A 380 15.17 -6.61 -0.29
CA THR A 380 13.73 -6.67 -0.58
C THR A 380 13.41 -7.72 -1.62
N ASP A 381 12.12 -7.92 -1.90
CA ASP A 381 11.60 -8.79 -2.96
C ASP A 381 12.13 -10.22 -2.83
N GLY A 382 12.24 -10.69 -1.58
CA GLY A 382 12.70 -12.03 -1.28
C GLY A 382 11.73 -13.07 -1.82
N VAL A 383 12.24 -14.02 -2.60
CA VAL A 383 11.47 -15.15 -3.10
C VAL A 383 12.17 -16.47 -2.86
N TRP A 384 11.38 -17.48 -2.52
CA TRP A 384 11.87 -18.83 -2.25
C TRP A 384 12.27 -19.56 -3.53
N SER A 385 13.35 -20.34 -3.49
CA SER A 385 13.54 -21.42 -4.46
C SER A 385 12.42 -22.46 -4.32
N PRO A 386 12.03 -23.17 -5.39
CA PRO A 386 10.96 -24.17 -5.32
C PRO A 386 11.22 -25.27 -4.28
N ASP A 387 12.50 -25.60 -4.07
CA ASP A 387 12.94 -26.60 -3.08
C ASP A 387 13.25 -26.01 -1.69
N GLN A 388 12.95 -24.72 -1.46
CA GLN A 388 13.15 -23.97 -0.21
C GLN A 388 14.61 -23.84 0.24
N LYS A 389 15.60 -24.30 -0.52
CA LYS A 389 17.01 -24.28 -0.09
C LYS A 389 17.64 -22.90 -0.08
N TYR A 390 17.19 -21.98 -0.93
CA TYR A 390 17.74 -20.63 -1.00
C TYR A 390 16.67 -19.57 -1.27
N ILE A 391 17.02 -18.33 -0.98
CA ILE A 391 16.22 -17.14 -1.26
C ILE A 391 16.91 -16.33 -2.36
N VAL A 392 16.16 -15.90 -3.37
CA VAL A 392 16.59 -14.85 -4.31
C VAL A 392 16.00 -13.53 -3.84
N PHE A 393 16.76 -12.43 -3.87
CA PHE A 393 16.30 -11.13 -3.39
C PHE A 393 17.00 -9.97 -4.08
N ALA A 394 16.36 -8.80 -4.05
CA ALA A 394 16.93 -7.55 -4.53
C ALA A 394 17.73 -6.86 -3.40
N ARG A 395 18.92 -6.36 -3.72
CA ARG A 395 19.82 -5.65 -2.79
C ARG A 395 20.33 -4.35 -3.40
N ALA A 396 20.31 -3.28 -2.63
CA ALA A 396 20.96 -2.01 -2.96
C ALA A 396 21.57 -1.38 -1.71
N ARG A 397 22.44 -0.38 -1.85
CA ARG A 397 22.91 0.40 -0.69
C ARG A 397 21.73 1.15 -0.07
N ALA A 398 21.62 1.14 1.25
CA ALA A 398 20.56 1.86 1.95
C ALA A 398 20.79 3.38 1.82
N VAL A 399 19.73 4.12 1.52
CA VAL A 399 19.75 5.60 1.35
C VAL A 399 18.55 6.23 2.04
N ASP A 400 18.63 7.52 2.35
CA ASP A 400 17.47 8.26 2.85
C ASP A 400 16.42 8.36 1.74
N PRO A 401 15.14 8.02 1.98
CA PRO A 401 14.10 8.18 0.97
C PRO A 401 13.86 9.63 0.60
N HIS A 402 13.99 10.59 1.53
CA HIS A 402 13.67 12.00 1.29
C HIS A 402 14.78 12.90 1.85
N PRO A 403 15.97 12.92 1.21
CA PRO A 403 17.09 13.71 1.68
C PRO A 403 16.74 15.20 1.79
N ALA A 404 17.28 15.87 2.79
CA ALA A 404 17.02 17.30 3.03
C ALA A 404 17.31 18.16 1.79
N GLY A 405 16.37 19.04 1.43
CA GLY A 405 16.49 19.91 0.25
C GLY A 405 16.09 19.27 -1.08
N MET A 406 15.55 18.04 -1.07
CA MET A 406 15.02 17.38 -2.26
C MET A 406 13.84 18.17 -2.86
N THR A 407 13.90 18.44 -4.16
CA THR A 407 12.76 18.99 -4.92
C THR A 407 11.69 17.92 -5.13
N ILE A 408 10.42 18.32 -5.07
CA ILE A 408 9.28 17.41 -5.26
C ILE A 408 9.26 16.86 -6.69
N PRO A 409 9.40 15.53 -6.89
CA PRO A 409 9.31 14.89 -8.19
C PRO A 409 7.94 15.11 -8.84
N GLN A 410 7.89 15.24 -10.17
CA GLN A 410 6.63 15.58 -10.88
C GLN A 410 6.04 14.42 -11.68
N LYS A 411 6.81 13.34 -11.91
CA LYS A 411 6.37 12.15 -12.65
C LYS A 411 7.20 10.92 -12.29
N ALA A 412 6.72 9.74 -12.66
CA ALA A 412 7.55 8.53 -12.56
C ALA A 412 8.79 8.62 -13.48
N ASN A 413 9.94 8.17 -12.97
CA ASN A 413 11.26 8.35 -13.56
C ASN A 413 11.73 9.82 -13.64
N ASP A 414 11.25 10.68 -12.75
CA ASP A 414 11.83 12.01 -12.58
C ASP A 414 13.28 11.87 -12.05
N PRO A 415 14.27 12.54 -12.64
CA PRO A 415 15.65 12.52 -12.12
C PRO A 415 15.77 13.02 -10.68
N GLN A 416 14.77 13.75 -10.18
CA GLN A 416 14.72 14.25 -8.82
C GLN A 416 14.20 13.20 -7.82
N GLU A 417 13.69 12.05 -8.26
CA GLU A 417 13.42 10.93 -7.35
C GLU A 417 14.69 10.49 -6.64
N THR A 418 14.55 9.83 -5.49
CA THR A 418 15.69 9.16 -4.83
C THR A 418 16.23 8.08 -5.76
N GLN A 419 17.50 8.23 -6.17
CA GLN A 419 18.09 7.30 -7.14
C GLN A 419 18.61 6.06 -6.41
N ILE A 420 18.05 4.90 -6.74
CA ILE A 420 18.43 3.61 -6.19
C ILE A 420 18.34 2.52 -7.28
N GLN A 421 19.37 1.69 -7.35
CA GLN A 421 19.46 0.59 -8.31
C GLN A 421 19.71 -0.72 -7.56
N TYR A 422 18.80 -1.68 -7.76
CA TYR A 422 18.86 -3.00 -7.15
C TYR A 422 19.65 -3.99 -8.01
N SER A 423 20.36 -4.89 -7.34
CA SER A 423 20.99 -6.08 -7.91
C SER A 423 20.38 -7.33 -7.29
N LEU A 424 20.27 -8.42 -8.04
CA LEU A 424 19.71 -9.67 -7.54
C LEU A 424 20.78 -10.54 -6.89
N TYR A 425 20.54 -10.95 -5.65
CA TYR A 425 21.41 -11.84 -4.89
C TYR A 425 20.68 -13.15 -4.58
N ARG A 426 21.43 -14.20 -4.29
CA ARG A 426 20.93 -15.44 -3.68
C ARG A 426 21.56 -15.61 -2.30
N VAL A 427 20.85 -16.21 -1.35
CA VAL A 427 21.40 -16.64 -0.06
C VAL A 427 20.80 -17.99 0.34
N PRO A 428 21.59 -18.95 0.86
CA PRO A 428 21.04 -20.19 1.44
C PRO A 428 20.05 -19.89 2.57
N PHE A 429 18.93 -20.59 2.64
CA PHE A 429 17.99 -20.47 3.77
C PHE A 429 18.49 -21.27 4.98
N ASN A 430 18.91 -22.53 4.77
CA ASN A 430 19.47 -23.42 5.79
C ASN A 430 18.66 -23.46 7.09
N ASP A 431 17.34 -23.68 6.98
CA ASP A 431 16.40 -23.64 8.12
C ASP A 431 16.50 -22.35 8.94
N GLY A 432 16.67 -21.22 8.26
CA GLY A 432 16.80 -19.89 8.85
C GLY A 432 18.20 -19.51 9.34
N LYS A 433 19.19 -20.42 9.29
CA LYS A 433 20.59 -20.11 9.64
C LYS A 433 21.26 -19.19 8.63
N GLY A 434 20.70 -19.06 7.42
CA GLY A 434 21.24 -18.21 6.39
C GLY A 434 22.55 -18.75 5.79
N GLY A 435 23.32 -17.84 5.19
CA GLY A 435 24.62 -18.15 4.61
C GLY A 435 25.29 -16.91 4.02
N VAL A 436 26.23 -17.13 3.10
CA VAL A 436 26.84 -16.04 2.33
C VAL A 436 25.90 -15.68 1.17
N ALA A 437 25.58 -14.40 1.03
CA ALA A 437 24.82 -13.93 -0.12
C ALA A 437 25.74 -13.68 -1.32
N GLU A 438 25.34 -14.17 -2.49
CA GLU A 438 26.11 -14.10 -3.73
C GLU A 438 25.31 -13.37 -4.81
N PRO A 439 25.93 -12.46 -5.59
CA PRO A 439 25.26 -11.80 -6.69
C PRO A 439 24.91 -12.80 -7.79
N ILE A 440 23.77 -12.61 -8.44
CA ILE A 440 23.34 -13.39 -9.60
C ILE A 440 23.89 -12.70 -10.86
N THR A 441 24.92 -13.30 -11.45
CA THR A 441 25.52 -12.85 -12.71
C THR A 441 24.44 -12.65 -13.79
N GLY A 442 24.49 -11.51 -14.50
CA GLY A 442 23.50 -11.11 -15.50
C GLY A 442 22.36 -10.24 -14.96
N ALA A 443 22.04 -10.39 -13.68
CA ALA A 443 20.99 -9.62 -12.99
C ALA A 443 21.52 -8.78 -11.80
N SER A 444 22.84 -8.58 -11.75
CA SER A 444 23.53 -7.77 -10.76
C SER A 444 24.49 -6.81 -11.43
N GLU A 445 24.67 -5.63 -10.82
CA GLU A 445 25.76 -4.68 -11.14
C GLU A 445 25.83 -4.29 -12.63
N ASN A 446 24.68 -4.26 -13.31
CA ASN A 446 24.56 -4.00 -14.75
C ASN A 446 24.17 -2.55 -15.08
N GLY A 447 24.33 -1.62 -14.13
CA GLY A 447 23.98 -0.21 -14.25
C GLY A 447 22.48 0.10 -14.30
N MET A 448 21.64 -0.90 -14.03
CA MET A 448 20.18 -0.81 -14.00
C MET A 448 19.65 -1.36 -12.68
N SER A 449 18.41 -1.01 -12.36
CA SER A 449 17.71 -1.59 -11.22
C SER A 449 17.03 -2.90 -11.62
N ASN A 450 17.42 -4.00 -10.99
CA ASN A 450 16.89 -5.34 -11.19
C ASN A 450 16.13 -5.77 -9.92
N ASN A 451 14.83 -6.00 -10.02
CA ASN A 451 13.93 -6.16 -8.88
C ASN A 451 12.78 -7.14 -9.18
N PHE A 452 11.96 -7.41 -8.16
CA PHE A 452 10.80 -8.29 -8.24
C PHE A 452 11.08 -9.65 -8.93
N PRO A 453 12.07 -10.43 -8.46
CA PRO A 453 12.40 -11.70 -9.05
C PRO A 453 11.31 -12.75 -8.80
N LYS A 454 11.17 -13.69 -9.73
CA LYS A 454 10.39 -14.93 -9.58
C LYS A 454 11.23 -16.09 -10.09
N VAL A 455 11.39 -17.13 -9.27
CA VAL A 455 12.07 -18.38 -9.67
C VAL A 455 11.05 -19.30 -10.33
N SER A 456 11.39 -19.91 -11.46
CA SER A 456 10.52 -20.87 -12.13
C SER A 456 10.32 -22.11 -11.23
N PRO A 457 9.15 -22.80 -11.29
CA PRO A 457 8.87 -23.99 -10.49
C PRO A 457 9.88 -25.14 -10.67
N ASP A 458 10.53 -25.24 -11.83
CA ASP A 458 11.59 -26.22 -12.08
C ASP A 458 12.98 -25.76 -11.59
N GLY A 459 13.07 -24.56 -11.02
CA GLY A 459 14.29 -23.98 -10.46
C GLY A 459 15.33 -23.55 -11.49
N LYS A 460 15.03 -23.59 -12.79
CA LYS A 460 16.01 -23.31 -13.86
C LYS A 460 16.17 -21.83 -14.18
N TRP A 461 15.12 -21.04 -14.01
CA TRP A 461 15.05 -19.66 -14.51
C TRP A 461 14.66 -18.69 -13.42
N ILE A 462 15.13 -17.46 -13.55
CA ILE A 462 14.66 -16.31 -12.79
C ILE A 462 14.14 -15.29 -13.80
N VAL A 463 12.86 -14.94 -13.69
CA VAL A 463 12.29 -13.77 -14.37
C VAL A 463 12.31 -12.60 -13.39
N PHE A 464 12.65 -11.41 -13.87
CA PHE A 464 12.75 -10.21 -13.05
C PHE A 464 12.41 -8.95 -13.84
N VAL A 465 12.13 -7.86 -13.13
CA VAL A 465 11.92 -6.54 -13.73
C VAL A 465 13.24 -5.79 -13.79
N LYS A 466 13.54 -5.22 -14.97
CA LYS A 466 14.66 -4.31 -15.18
C LYS A 466 14.12 -2.91 -15.50
N CYS A 467 14.57 -1.89 -14.77
CA CYS A 467 14.22 -0.48 -14.99
C CYS A 467 15.38 0.44 -14.57
N ARG A 468 15.31 1.74 -14.87
CA ARG A 468 16.40 2.68 -14.53
C ARG A 468 16.52 2.99 -13.03
N ASN A 469 15.39 3.11 -12.32
CA ASN A 469 15.35 3.56 -10.93
C ASN A 469 14.27 2.83 -10.09
N GLY A 470 14.58 2.53 -8.82
CA GLY A 470 13.63 1.97 -7.87
C GLY A 470 13.16 0.57 -8.29
N GLN A 471 11.86 0.29 -8.11
CA GLN A 471 11.25 -0.99 -8.47
C GLN A 471 10.33 -0.90 -9.69
N LEU A 472 9.55 -1.95 -9.95
CA LEU A 472 8.49 -2.05 -10.95
C LEU A 472 7.47 -0.88 -10.91
N MET A 473 6.48 -0.89 -11.81
CA MET A 473 5.57 0.24 -12.06
C MET A 473 6.27 1.48 -12.63
N ARG A 474 7.20 1.26 -13.58
CA ARG A 474 7.90 2.34 -14.30
C ARG A 474 7.53 2.39 -15.78
N PRO A 475 7.56 3.58 -16.41
CA PRO A 475 7.41 3.71 -17.86
C PRO A 475 8.38 2.86 -18.71
N ASP A 476 9.55 2.55 -18.16
CA ASP A 476 10.65 1.81 -18.78
C ASP A 476 10.89 0.43 -18.16
N SER A 477 9.94 -0.07 -17.36
CA SER A 477 10.04 -1.44 -16.85
C SER A 477 9.99 -2.44 -18.00
N GLU A 478 10.87 -3.44 -17.93
CA GLU A 478 10.93 -4.56 -18.87
C GLU A 478 11.10 -5.89 -18.11
N LEU A 479 10.52 -6.97 -18.62
CA LEU A 479 10.76 -8.33 -18.15
C LEU A 479 12.01 -8.94 -18.80
N TRP A 480 12.88 -9.48 -17.96
CA TRP A 480 14.11 -10.16 -18.32
C TRP A 480 14.16 -11.53 -17.66
N ILE A 481 14.84 -12.47 -18.30
CA ILE A 481 15.02 -13.84 -17.82
C ILE A 481 16.50 -14.21 -17.79
N VAL A 482 16.94 -14.94 -16.77
CA VAL A 482 18.32 -15.39 -16.56
C VAL A 482 18.32 -16.82 -15.99
N PRO A 483 19.32 -17.67 -16.27
CA PRO A 483 19.47 -18.93 -15.55
C PRO A 483 19.52 -18.70 -14.04
N ALA A 484 18.86 -19.55 -13.26
CA ALA A 484 18.81 -19.40 -11.81
C ALA A 484 20.21 -19.46 -11.17
N THR A 485 21.16 -20.16 -11.80
CA THR A 485 22.59 -20.21 -11.42
C THR A 485 23.37 -18.94 -11.76
N GLY A 486 22.75 -17.95 -12.42
CA GLY A 486 23.43 -16.79 -13.01
C GLY A 486 23.98 -17.11 -14.40
N GLY A 487 24.25 -16.06 -15.19
CA GLY A 487 24.76 -16.18 -16.54
C GLY A 487 24.39 -14.97 -17.40
N VAL A 488 24.05 -15.22 -18.68
CA VAL A 488 23.58 -14.18 -19.59
C VAL A 488 22.08 -13.99 -19.40
N ALA A 489 21.67 -12.80 -18.97
CA ALA A 489 20.27 -12.41 -18.96
C ALA A 489 19.82 -11.95 -20.35
N ARG A 490 18.57 -12.25 -20.72
CA ARG A 490 17.98 -11.78 -21.97
C ARG A 490 16.63 -11.10 -21.76
N LYS A 491 16.34 -10.14 -22.64
CA LYS A 491 15.04 -9.48 -22.70
C LYS A 491 14.00 -10.47 -23.23
N MET A 492 12.87 -10.55 -22.56
CA MET A 492 11.77 -11.42 -22.98
C MET A 492 11.03 -10.83 -24.21
N ARG A 493 10.51 -11.68 -25.09
CA ARG A 493 9.72 -11.31 -26.28
C ARG A 493 8.32 -10.80 -25.92
N CYS A 494 7.79 -11.17 -24.76
CA CYS A 494 6.48 -10.78 -24.26
C CYS A 494 6.36 -9.28 -23.90
N ASN A 495 7.48 -8.56 -23.88
CA ASN A 495 7.50 -7.16 -23.47
C ASN A 495 6.62 -6.29 -24.39
N THR A 496 5.65 -5.57 -23.79
CA THR A 496 4.80 -4.59 -24.49
C THR A 496 5.23 -3.15 -24.20
N SER A 497 4.68 -2.17 -24.91
CA SER A 497 4.80 -0.76 -24.51
C SER A 497 4.10 -0.50 -23.17
N LEU A 498 4.78 0.20 -22.25
CA LEU A 498 4.25 0.62 -20.94
C LEU A 498 3.70 -0.54 -20.09
N MET A 499 4.56 -1.21 -19.32
CA MET A 499 4.16 -2.29 -18.42
C MET A 499 4.36 -1.91 -16.95
N ASN A 500 3.49 -2.45 -16.08
CA ASN A 500 3.68 -2.35 -14.62
C ASN A 500 4.62 -3.45 -14.13
N SER A 501 4.42 -4.65 -14.66
CA SER A 501 5.27 -5.85 -14.52
C SER A 501 5.22 -6.59 -13.18
N TRP A 502 4.08 -6.53 -12.49
CA TRP A 502 3.69 -7.64 -11.61
C TRP A 502 3.57 -8.91 -12.44
N HIS A 503 4.21 -10.01 -12.01
CA HIS A 503 4.23 -11.27 -12.73
C HIS A 503 4.34 -12.49 -11.81
N SER A 504 3.92 -13.65 -12.33
CA SER A 504 3.91 -14.93 -11.62
C SER A 504 3.98 -16.12 -12.58
N PHE A 505 4.62 -17.22 -12.17
CA PHE A 505 4.72 -18.45 -12.96
C PHE A 505 3.52 -19.36 -12.72
N SER A 506 3.02 -20.00 -13.77
CA SER A 506 2.08 -21.12 -13.63
C SER A 506 2.76 -22.28 -12.89
N PRO A 507 1.98 -23.19 -12.26
CA PRO A 507 2.56 -24.29 -11.48
C PRO A 507 3.48 -25.22 -12.27
N ASN A 508 3.23 -25.38 -13.58
CA ASN A 508 4.07 -26.18 -14.47
C ASN A 508 5.28 -25.41 -15.04
N GLY A 509 5.41 -24.11 -14.73
CA GLY A 509 6.50 -23.26 -15.19
C GLY A 509 6.49 -22.91 -16.68
N ARG A 510 5.45 -23.31 -17.42
CA ARG A 510 5.34 -23.10 -18.88
C ARG A 510 4.62 -21.83 -19.27
N TRP A 511 4.05 -21.12 -18.30
CA TRP A 511 3.36 -19.85 -18.53
C TRP A 511 3.77 -18.82 -17.50
N LEU A 512 3.87 -17.59 -17.93
CA LEU A 512 4.05 -16.44 -17.06
C LEU A 512 2.87 -15.50 -17.26
N VAL A 513 2.14 -15.22 -16.18
CA VAL A 513 1.14 -14.14 -16.16
C VAL A 513 1.82 -12.83 -15.78
N PHE A 514 1.43 -11.73 -16.42
CA PHE A 514 1.92 -10.40 -16.06
C PHE A 514 0.91 -9.29 -16.35
N SER A 515 1.15 -8.11 -15.76
CA SER A 515 0.30 -6.93 -15.93
C SER A 515 0.93 -5.88 -16.86
N SER A 516 0.13 -5.38 -17.80
CA SER A 516 0.58 -4.41 -18.81
C SER A 516 -0.50 -3.38 -19.16
N LYS A 517 -0.07 -2.18 -19.60
CA LYS A 517 -0.93 -1.08 -20.08
C LYS A 517 -0.89 -0.92 -21.60
N ALA A 518 -0.57 -1.99 -22.34
CA ALA A 518 -0.34 -1.94 -23.78
C ALA A 518 -1.52 -1.36 -24.57
N ARG A 519 -2.77 -1.67 -24.18
CA ARG A 519 -3.99 -1.26 -24.89
C ARG A 519 -4.85 -0.26 -24.13
N SER A 520 -4.51 0.02 -22.88
CA SER A 520 -5.30 0.85 -21.98
C SER A 520 -4.39 1.45 -20.92
N PRO A 521 -4.65 2.68 -20.45
CA PRO A 521 -3.95 3.23 -19.28
C PRO A 521 -4.25 2.46 -17.97
N TYR A 522 -5.27 1.60 -17.96
CA TYR A 522 -5.55 0.65 -16.89
C TYR A 522 -4.82 -0.67 -17.18
N THR A 523 -4.19 -1.27 -16.18
CA THR A 523 -3.50 -2.54 -16.38
C THR A 523 -4.47 -3.65 -16.77
N GLN A 524 -4.05 -4.44 -17.74
CA GLN A 524 -4.70 -5.68 -18.16
C GLN A 524 -3.76 -6.86 -17.92
N MET A 525 -4.32 -8.05 -17.91
CA MET A 525 -3.61 -9.30 -17.68
C MET A 525 -3.19 -9.93 -19.00
N TYR A 526 -1.92 -10.33 -19.10
CA TYR A 526 -1.35 -11.00 -20.28
C TYR A 526 -0.65 -12.28 -19.86
N LEU A 527 -0.48 -13.19 -20.82
CA LEU A 527 0.29 -14.41 -20.69
C LEU A 527 1.40 -14.46 -21.74
N THR A 528 2.46 -15.18 -21.41
CA THR A 528 3.45 -15.66 -22.38
C THR A 528 3.76 -17.12 -22.05
N HIS A 529 3.95 -17.94 -23.09
CA HIS A 529 4.46 -19.30 -22.95
C HIS A 529 5.98 -19.25 -22.79
N ILE A 530 6.54 -20.14 -21.98
CA ILE A 530 7.99 -20.27 -21.74
C ILE A 530 8.36 -21.74 -21.94
N ASP A 531 9.27 -22.00 -22.87
CA ASP A 531 9.74 -23.35 -23.15
C ASP A 531 10.82 -23.86 -22.17
N GLU A 532 11.40 -25.03 -22.43
CA GLU A 532 12.43 -25.63 -21.59
C GLU A 532 13.74 -24.84 -21.56
N GLN A 533 14.03 -24.11 -22.62
CA GLN A 533 15.18 -23.24 -22.82
C GLN A 533 14.88 -21.82 -22.33
N GLY A 534 13.70 -21.62 -21.73
CA GLY A 534 13.21 -20.35 -21.21
C GLY A 534 12.68 -19.43 -22.31
N GLU A 535 12.78 -19.79 -23.59
CA GLU A 535 12.39 -18.92 -24.69
C GLU A 535 10.89 -18.65 -24.62
N ASP A 536 10.53 -17.37 -24.71
CA ASP A 536 9.18 -16.92 -24.45
C ASP A 536 8.44 -16.52 -25.72
N SER A 537 7.11 -16.64 -25.70
CA SER A 537 6.25 -16.23 -26.79
C SER A 537 5.91 -14.73 -26.73
N PRO A 538 5.46 -14.13 -27.85
CA PRO A 538 4.77 -12.85 -27.81
C PRO A 538 3.57 -12.88 -26.83
N PRO A 539 3.15 -11.71 -26.32
CA PRO A 539 2.16 -11.63 -25.26
C PRO A 539 0.75 -11.89 -25.81
N ILE A 540 -0.05 -12.66 -25.07
CA ILE A 540 -1.48 -12.86 -25.35
C ILE A 540 -2.33 -12.23 -24.24
N LEU A 541 -3.45 -11.62 -24.61
CA LEU A 541 -4.33 -10.92 -23.67
C LEU A 541 -5.29 -11.90 -22.99
N VAL A 542 -5.41 -11.82 -21.66
CA VAL A 542 -6.48 -12.49 -20.91
C VAL A 542 -7.70 -11.56 -20.85
N GLU A 543 -8.57 -11.71 -21.84
CA GLU A 543 -9.75 -10.88 -22.04
C GLU A 543 -10.76 -10.99 -20.89
N ASN A 544 -11.60 -9.96 -20.75
CA ASN A 544 -12.72 -9.89 -19.79
C ASN A 544 -12.32 -10.19 -18.34
N SER A 545 -11.10 -9.80 -17.96
CA SER A 545 -10.63 -9.89 -16.58
C SER A 545 -11.36 -8.90 -15.66
N THR A 546 -11.69 -7.70 -16.13
CA THR A 546 -12.47 -6.70 -15.38
C THR A 546 -13.06 -5.67 -16.35
N ALA A 547 -13.87 -4.74 -15.85
CA ALA A 547 -14.38 -3.61 -16.62
C ALA A 547 -13.24 -2.74 -17.16
N ALA A 548 -13.43 -2.09 -18.30
CA ALA A 548 -12.38 -1.39 -19.05
C ALA A 548 -11.77 -0.19 -18.30
N ASN A 549 -12.48 0.38 -17.32
CA ASN A 549 -12.02 1.47 -16.45
C ASN A 549 -11.51 0.99 -15.08
N ARG A 550 -11.11 -0.27 -14.97
CA ARG A 550 -10.53 -0.88 -13.77
C ARG A 550 -9.20 -1.58 -14.10
N ALA A 551 -8.29 -1.58 -13.14
CA ALA A 551 -6.92 -2.06 -13.29
C ALA A 551 -6.74 -3.44 -12.67
N VAL A 552 -6.13 -4.37 -13.42
CA VAL A 552 -5.69 -5.68 -12.93
C VAL A 552 -4.30 -5.56 -12.33
N ASN A 553 -4.18 -5.76 -11.02
CA ASN A 553 -2.94 -5.65 -10.27
C ASN A 553 -2.60 -6.98 -9.59
N ILE A 554 -1.30 -7.28 -9.51
CA ILE A 554 -0.75 -8.42 -8.77
C ILE A 554 -1.40 -9.76 -9.19
N PRO A 555 -1.33 -10.15 -10.47
CA PRO A 555 -1.79 -11.48 -10.87
C PRO A 555 -0.85 -12.55 -10.30
N GLU A 556 -1.42 -13.50 -9.56
CA GLU A 556 -0.71 -14.63 -8.94
C GLU A 556 -1.47 -15.91 -9.23
N PHE A 557 -0.78 -16.98 -9.62
CA PHE A 557 -1.41 -18.27 -9.81
C PHE A 557 -1.80 -18.91 -8.47
N VAL A 558 -3.03 -19.41 -8.37
CA VAL A 558 -3.44 -20.32 -7.31
C VAL A 558 -2.88 -21.68 -7.71
N ASN A 559 -1.86 -22.18 -7.04
CA ASN A 559 -1.06 -23.34 -7.48
C ASN A 559 -1.79 -24.71 -7.39
N THR A 560 -3.05 -24.77 -7.82
CA THR A 560 -3.92 -25.95 -7.86
C THR A 560 -4.75 -25.95 -9.14
N ALA A 561 -5.25 -27.12 -9.56
CA ALA A 561 -6.19 -27.21 -10.68
C ALA A 561 -7.58 -26.64 -10.31
N GLY A 562 -8.07 -25.70 -11.11
CA GLY A 562 -9.38 -25.05 -10.94
C GLY A 562 -9.46 -24.11 -9.72
N SER A 563 -10.39 -23.16 -9.73
CA SER A 563 -10.52 -22.25 -8.59
C SER A 563 -11.37 -22.91 -7.51
N ASN A 564 -10.66 -23.52 -6.57
CA ASN A 564 -11.23 -23.88 -5.28
C ASN A 564 -11.56 -22.66 -4.42
N ILE A 565 -11.56 -21.41 -4.92
CA ILE A 565 -11.89 -20.21 -4.13
C ILE A 565 -13.13 -19.55 -4.73
N GLN A 566 -14.27 -19.65 -4.04
CA GLN A 566 -15.53 -19.04 -4.46
C GLN A 566 -15.86 -17.78 -3.67
N LYS A 567 -15.48 -17.75 -2.39
CA LYS A 567 -15.72 -16.63 -1.49
C LYS A 567 -14.62 -16.56 -0.44
N ILE A 568 -14.19 -15.35 -0.12
CA ILE A 568 -13.29 -15.03 0.98
C ILE A 568 -14.02 -13.99 1.83
N GLU A 569 -14.34 -14.37 3.07
CA GLU A 569 -14.84 -13.46 4.09
C GLU A 569 -13.67 -12.96 4.92
N THR A 570 -13.74 -11.71 5.38
CA THR A 570 -12.68 -11.08 6.16
C THR A 570 -13.22 -10.52 7.48
N PRO A 571 -13.73 -11.36 8.41
CA PRO A 571 -14.15 -10.89 9.72
C PRO A 571 -13.07 -10.07 10.45
N ALA A 572 -11.80 -10.34 10.19
CA ALA A 572 -10.70 -9.52 10.71
C ALA A 572 -10.76 -8.06 10.23
N ALA A 573 -11.02 -7.84 8.94
CA ALA A 573 -11.15 -6.49 8.38
C ALA A 573 -12.42 -5.79 8.90
N ASP A 574 -13.53 -6.51 9.04
CA ASP A 574 -14.77 -5.97 9.64
C ASP A 574 -14.56 -5.55 11.10
N PHE A 575 -13.85 -6.37 11.87
CA PHE A 575 -13.45 -6.05 13.23
C PHE A 575 -12.64 -4.75 13.27
N TYR A 576 -11.60 -4.62 12.45
CA TYR A 576 -10.76 -3.42 12.42
C TYR A 576 -11.52 -2.17 12.00
N ARG A 577 -12.42 -2.28 11.02
CA ARG A 577 -13.33 -1.18 10.66
C ARG A 577 -14.16 -0.73 11.85
N LEU A 578 -14.80 -1.67 12.56
CA LEU A 578 -15.62 -1.33 13.73
C LEU A 578 -14.79 -0.62 14.81
N MET A 579 -13.53 -1.02 15.00
CA MET A 579 -12.62 -0.32 15.92
C MET A 579 -12.33 1.11 15.47
N ASP A 580 -12.05 1.32 14.18
CA ASP A 580 -11.77 2.64 13.62
C ASP A 580 -12.99 3.57 13.73
N GLU A 581 -14.16 3.07 13.34
CA GLU A 581 -15.43 3.79 13.48
C GLU A 581 -15.74 4.12 14.94
N ALA A 582 -15.51 3.17 15.87
CA ALA A 582 -15.73 3.39 17.29
C ALA A 582 -14.77 4.45 17.85
N THR A 583 -13.51 4.40 17.46
CA THR A 583 -12.48 5.37 17.83
C THR A 583 -12.83 6.77 17.33
N ASP A 584 -13.31 6.88 16.09
CA ASP A 584 -13.72 8.18 15.53
C ASP A 584 -15.00 8.70 16.18
N ALA A 585 -15.95 7.83 16.54
CA ALA A 585 -17.12 8.20 17.34
C ALA A 585 -16.71 8.72 18.73
N GLN A 586 -15.71 8.11 19.39
CA GLN A 586 -15.16 8.61 20.64
C GLN A 586 -14.56 10.01 20.49
N LYS A 587 -13.75 10.25 19.45
CA LYS A 587 -13.17 11.58 19.18
C LYS A 587 -14.24 12.66 18.97
N ARG A 588 -15.38 12.30 18.40
CA ARG A 588 -16.53 13.20 18.22
C ARG A 588 -17.41 13.35 19.47
N GLY A 589 -17.14 12.60 20.54
CA GLY A 589 -17.95 12.60 21.77
C GLY A 589 -19.27 11.83 21.65
N GLU A 590 -19.44 10.99 20.63
CA GLU A 590 -20.65 10.20 20.38
C GLU A 590 -20.66 8.92 21.25
N THR A 591 -20.65 9.07 22.57
CA THR A 591 -20.42 7.98 23.54
C THR A 591 -21.33 6.76 23.33
N ALA A 592 -22.63 6.96 23.10
CA ALA A 592 -23.58 5.86 22.90
C ALA A 592 -23.28 5.05 21.62
N ASN A 593 -22.93 5.74 20.53
CA ASN A 593 -22.56 5.13 19.27
C ASN A 593 -21.23 4.35 19.41
N ALA A 594 -20.22 4.97 20.04
CA ALA A 594 -18.96 4.32 20.31
C ALA A 594 -19.12 3.03 21.14
N LEU A 595 -19.95 3.03 22.19
CA LEU A 595 -20.23 1.82 22.99
C LEU A 595 -20.82 0.70 22.14
N GLN A 596 -21.78 1.03 21.26
CA GLN A 596 -22.40 0.05 20.38
C GLN A 596 -21.40 -0.52 19.37
N LEU A 597 -20.53 0.32 18.79
CA LEU A 597 -19.50 -0.11 17.83
C LEU A 597 -18.44 -0.97 18.52
N TRP A 598 -17.96 -0.60 19.71
CA TRP A 598 -17.05 -1.43 20.51
C TRP A 598 -17.67 -2.76 20.91
N GLN A 599 -18.96 -2.78 21.25
CA GLN A 599 -19.69 -4.01 21.55
C GLN A 599 -19.77 -4.94 20.33
N GLN A 600 -19.99 -4.40 19.13
CA GLN A 600 -19.97 -5.19 17.89
C GLN A 600 -18.56 -5.72 17.60
N ALA A 601 -17.53 -4.89 17.75
CA ALA A 601 -16.13 -5.30 17.56
C ALA A 601 -15.77 -6.45 18.51
N LEU A 602 -16.03 -6.29 19.81
CA LEU A 602 -15.79 -7.32 20.83
C LEU A 602 -16.68 -8.58 20.65
N GLY A 603 -17.77 -8.47 19.89
CA GLY A 603 -18.57 -9.62 19.47
C GLY A 603 -17.90 -10.46 18.37
N ILE A 604 -17.01 -9.87 17.57
CA ILE A 604 -16.18 -10.58 16.57
C ILE A 604 -14.92 -11.13 17.24
N ASP A 605 -14.20 -10.28 17.99
CA ASP A 605 -13.04 -10.68 18.79
C ASP A 605 -13.04 -10.01 20.17
N GLY A 606 -13.41 -10.79 21.18
CA GLY A 606 -13.42 -10.35 22.58
C GLY A 606 -12.05 -10.35 23.26
N GLU A 607 -11.02 -10.91 22.60
CA GLU A 607 -9.66 -11.07 23.14
C GLU A 607 -8.64 -10.06 22.56
N ASP A 608 -9.08 -9.08 21.75
CA ASP A 608 -8.20 -7.99 21.33
C ASP A 608 -8.04 -6.93 22.43
N ALA A 609 -6.79 -6.67 22.82
CA ALA A 609 -6.47 -5.73 23.89
C ALA A 609 -6.84 -4.27 23.57
N ARG A 610 -6.72 -3.82 22.31
CA ARG A 610 -7.05 -2.45 21.90
C ARG A 610 -8.56 -2.22 21.94
N ALA A 611 -9.36 -3.18 21.49
CA ALA A 611 -10.82 -3.09 21.56
C ALA A 611 -11.32 -3.05 23.01
N ASN A 612 -10.74 -3.86 23.89
CA ASN A 612 -11.01 -3.80 25.33
C ASN A 612 -10.61 -2.42 25.92
N ASN A 613 -9.46 -1.88 25.55
CA ASN A 613 -9.02 -0.53 25.96
C ASN A 613 -9.95 0.57 25.42
N GLY A 614 -10.38 0.51 24.16
CA GLY A 614 -11.30 1.46 23.54
C GLY A 614 -12.70 1.44 24.19
N MET A 615 -13.22 0.25 24.47
CA MET A 615 -14.45 0.07 25.24
C MET A 615 -14.31 0.67 26.64
N ALA A 616 -13.20 0.40 27.33
CA ALA A 616 -12.93 0.94 28.66
C ALA A 616 -12.87 2.48 28.67
N LEU A 617 -12.18 3.10 27.71
CA LEU A 617 -12.12 4.55 27.54
C LEU A 617 -13.52 5.15 27.31
N THR A 618 -14.35 4.49 26.50
CA THR A 618 -15.73 4.94 26.25
C THR A 618 -16.60 4.84 27.50
N LEU A 619 -16.47 3.75 28.26
CA LEU A 619 -17.18 3.57 29.53
C LEU A 619 -16.75 4.59 30.57
N LYS A 620 -15.46 4.93 30.62
CA LYS A 620 -14.94 6.01 31.47
C LYS A 620 -15.62 7.34 31.12
N ALA A 621 -15.65 7.70 29.83
CA ALA A 621 -16.32 8.91 29.36
C ALA A 621 -17.84 8.91 29.65
N ALA A 622 -18.46 7.73 29.77
CA ALA A 622 -19.85 7.56 30.19
C ALA A 622 -20.05 7.57 31.72
N GLY A 623 -19.00 7.75 32.52
CA GLY A 623 -19.05 7.71 33.99
C GLY A 623 -19.19 6.31 34.60
N ARG A 624 -19.06 5.24 33.80
CA ARG A 624 -19.17 3.84 34.24
C ARG A 624 -17.80 3.29 34.63
N LEU A 625 -17.25 3.82 35.72
CA LEU A 625 -15.85 3.61 36.11
C LEU A 625 -15.52 2.16 36.46
N GLU A 626 -16.41 1.42 37.15
CA GLU A 626 -16.19 0.03 37.52
C GLU A 626 -16.17 -0.90 36.30
N ASP A 627 -17.07 -0.67 35.33
CA ASP A 627 -17.07 -1.41 34.07
C ASP A 627 -15.81 -1.06 33.26
N SER A 628 -15.40 0.22 33.25
CA SER A 628 -14.17 0.67 32.59
C SER A 628 -12.94 -0.04 33.17
N ALA A 629 -12.79 -0.09 34.49
CA ALA A 629 -11.69 -0.79 35.15
C ALA A 629 -11.64 -2.29 34.80
N ARG A 630 -12.80 -2.96 34.68
CA ARG A 630 -12.87 -4.37 34.24
C ARG A 630 -12.30 -4.55 32.83
N TYR A 631 -12.67 -3.69 31.88
CA TYR A 631 -12.19 -3.79 30.50
C TYR A 631 -10.72 -3.38 30.36
N PHE A 632 -10.23 -2.38 31.11
CA PHE A 632 -8.79 -2.08 31.14
C PHE A 632 -7.97 -3.24 31.72
N ARG A 633 -8.43 -3.86 32.80
CA ARG A 633 -7.76 -5.05 33.36
C ARG A 633 -7.68 -6.17 32.34
N ARG A 634 -8.78 -6.45 31.64
CA ARG A 634 -8.80 -7.42 30.55
C ARG A 634 -7.81 -7.07 29.44
N ALA A 635 -7.73 -5.80 29.03
CA ALA A 635 -6.73 -5.36 28.04
C ALA A 635 -5.28 -5.63 28.50
N THR A 636 -4.97 -5.38 29.77
CA THR A 636 -3.63 -5.64 30.34
C THR A 636 -3.31 -7.13 30.52
N GLU A 637 -4.32 -7.97 30.79
CA GLU A 637 -4.18 -9.43 30.82
C GLU A 637 -3.90 -10.01 29.43
N LEU A 638 -4.58 -9.46 28.41
CA LEU A 638 -4.42 -9.87 27.01
C LEU A 638 -3.08 -9.39 26.43
N ASN A 639 -2.62 -8.20 26.80
CA ASN A 639 -1.31 -7.69 26.42
C ASN A 639 -0.58 -7.02 27.60
N GLY A 640 0.30 -7.80 28.25
CA GLY A 640 1.14 -7.33 29.36
C GLY A 640 2.22 -6.30 28.98
N ARG A 641 2.29 -5.87 27.71
CA ARG A 641 3.16 -4.77 27.22
C ARG A 641 2.38 -3.53 26.78
N PHE A 642 1.06 -3.49 26.99
CA PHE A 642 0.22 -2.38 26.56
C PHE A 642 0.28 -1.21 27.55
N VAL A 643 1.30 -0.34 27.38
CA VAL A 643 1.61 0.78 28.29
C VAL A 643 0.40 1.68 28.53
N GLU A 644 -0.29 2.06 27.46
CA GLU A 644 -1.41 2.98 27.50
C GLU A 644 -2.60 2.38 28.27
N ALA A 645 -2.84 1.06 28.18
CA ALA A 645 -3.88 0.38 28.95
C ALA A 645 -3.56 0.33 30.44
N TYR A 646 -2.30 0.06 30.82
CA TYR A 646 -1.86 0.13 32.21
C TYR A 646 -1.99 1.55 32.78
N TYR A 647 -1.61 2.57 32.00
CA TYR A 647 -1.78 3.96 32.40
C TYR A 647 -3.24 4.33 32.63
N ASN A 648 -4.11 4.01 31.67
CA ASN A 648 -5.53 4.30 31.78
C ASN A 648 -6.20 3.52 32.92
N LEU A 649 -5.77 2.28 33.18
CA LEU A 649 -6.22 1.51 34.34
C LEU A 649 -5.89 2.25 35.64
N GLY A 650 -4.65 2.75 35.78
CA GLY A 650 -4.24 3.50 36.97
C GLY A 650 -5.07 4.77 37.16
N THR A 651 -5.33 5.51 36.08
CA THR A 651 -6.18 6.71 36.10
C THR A 651 -7.61 6.41 36.58
N VAL A 652 -8.24 5.35 36.06
CA VAL A 652 -9.59 4.97 36.50
C VAL A 652 -9.59 4.48 37.95
N GLN A 653 -8.54 3.78 38.38
CA GLN A 653 -8.41 3.34 39.77
C GLN A 653 -8.25 4.52 40.73
N MET A 654 -7.54 5.58 40.34
CA MET A 654 -7.49 6.82 41.14
C MET A 654 -8.84 7.54 41.22
N GLU A 655 -9.61 7.56 40.12
CA GLU A 655 -10.97 8.12 40.13
C GLU A 655 -11.91 7.31 41.05
N LEU A 656 -11.72 5.98 41.11
CA LEU A 656 -12.38 5.08 42.06
C LEU A 656 -11.82 5.13 43.49
N ARG A 657 -10.81 5.98 43.77
CA ARG A 657 -10.10 6.11 45.05
C ARG A 657 -9.37 4.83 45.50
N GLN A 658 -9.03 3.94 44.56
CA GLN A 658 -8.23 2.74 44.79
C GLN A 658 -6.74 3.04 44.53
N VAL A 659 -6.13 3.82 45.44
CA VAL A 659 -4.76 4.35 45.26
C VAL A 659 -3.72 3.25 45.05
N ASP A 660 -3.74 2.19 45.87
CA ASP A 660 -2.77 1.08 45.75
C ASP A 660 -2.84 0.40 44.38
N ALA A 661 -4.05 0.15 43.88
CA ALA A 661 -4.26 -0.46 42.56
C ALA A 661 -3.81 0.48 41.42
N ALA A 662 -3.92 1.80 41.61
CA ALA A 662 -3.41 2.77 40.65
C ALA A 662 -1.87 2.76 40.58
N VAL A 663 -1.21 2.68 41.74
CA VAL A 663 0.25 2.54 41.84
C VAL A 663 0.72 1.28 41.11
N GLU A 664 0.10 0.12 41.36
CA GLU A 664 0.48 -1.14 40.69
C GLU A 664 0.37 -1.06 39.15
N ALA A 665 -0.71 -0.44 38.66
CA ALA A 665 -0.93 -0.26 37.23
C ALA A 665 0.10 0.70 36.61
N TRP A 666 0.33 1.87 37.21
CA TRP A 666 1.31 2.84 36.71
C TRP A 666 2.75 2.35 36.83
N GLN A 667 3.10 1.62 37.90
CA GLN A 667 4.39 0.93 38.01
C GLN A 667 4.60 -0.04 36.87
N SER A 668 3.56 -0.75 36.44
CA SER A 668 3.64 -1.64 35.29
C SER A 668 3.85 -0.89 33.98
N ALA A 669 3.15 0.23 33.77
CA ALA A 669 3.38 1.10 32.61
C ALA A 669 4.84 1.58 32.51
N VAL A 670 5.41 2.11 33.59
CA VAL A 670 6.79 2.62 33.60
C VAL A 670 7.83 1.50 33.60
N ARG A 671 7.51 0.30 34.11
CA ARG A 671 8.38 -0.88 33.97
C ARG A 671 8.52 -1.30 32.50
N ILE A 672 7.43 -1.20 31.73
CA ILE A 672 7.42 -1.52 30.30
C ILE A 672 8.11 -0.42 29.49
N ARG A 673 7.83 0.86 29.81
CA ARG A 673 8.43 2.03 29.16
C ARG A 673 8.98 2.99 30.24
N PRO A 674 10.27 2.86 30.62
CA PRO A 674 10.87 3.67 31.68
C PRO A 674 10.87 5.19 31.45
N GLY A 675 10.74 5.65 30.20
CA GLY A 675 10.61 7.06 29.87
C GLY A 675 9.17 7.56 29.75
N TYR A 676 8.17 6.79 30.17
CA TYR A 676 6.76 7.17 30.04
C TYR A 676 6.36 8.16 31.13
N PHE A 677 6.51 9.46 30.80
CA PHE A 677 6.42 10.53 31.78
C PHE A 677 5.02 10.65 32.41
N GLU A 678 3.92 10.36 31.70
CA GLU A 678 2.57 10.38 32.26
C GLU A 678 2.39 9.31 33.35
N GLY A 679 3.03 8.15 33.19
CA GLY A 679 3.07 7.12 34.22
C GLY A 679 3.85 7.56 35.46
N HIS A 680 4.95 8.30 35.27
CA HIS A 680 5.72 8.89 36.37
C HIS A 680 4.98 10.03 37.08
N GLU A 681 4.24 10.89 36.36
CA GLU A 681 3.36 11.89 36.94
C GLU A 681 2.29 11.23 37.83
N GLY A 682 1.61 10.19 37.32
CA GLY A 682 0.61 9.44 38.09
C GLY A 682 1.19 8.81 39.36
N LEU A 683 2.37 8.19 39.28
CA LEU A 683 3.07 7.64 40.46
C LEU A 683 3.46 8.72 41.45
N GLY A 684 3.97 9.86 40.97
CA GLY A 684 4.31 11.01 41.80
C GLY A 684 3.10 11.46 42.64
N PHE A 685 1.95 11.61 42.01
CA PHE A 685 0.71 11.98 42.69
C PHE A 685 0.20 10.89 43.65
N ALA A 686 0.20 9.61 43.25
CA ALA A 686 -0.27 8.54 44.12
C ALA A 686 0.61 8.36 45.37
N TYR A 687 1.92 8.46 45.22
CA TYR A 687 2.84 8.39 46.36
C TYR A 687 2.72 9.59 47.29
N TYR A 688 2.40 10.77 46.76
CA TYR A 688 2.04 11.93 47.59
C TYR A 688 0.83 11.62 48.47
N LEU A 689 -0.22 11.00 47.91
CA LEU A 689 -1.43 10.61 48.66
C LEU A 689 -1.21 9.46 49.65
N GLN A 690 -0.15 8.68 49.50
CA GLN A 690 0.25 7.61 50.42
C GLN A 690 1.27 8.08 51.47
N ASP A 691 1.56 9.39 51.53
CA ASP A 691 2.60 9.98 52.38
C ASP A 691 4.02 9.45 52.13
N GLN A 692 4.28 8.91 50.92
CA GLN A 692 5.57 8.40 50.48
C GLN A 692 6.34 9.47 49.70
N TYR A 693 6.66 10.58 50.37
CA TYR A 693 7.17 11.80 49.70
C TYR A 693 8.50 11.63 48.98
N ALA A 694 9.41 10.78 49.47
CA ALA A 694 10.67 10.48 48.79
C ALA A 694 10.43 9.83 47.42
N GLU A 695 9.53 8.84 47.35
CA GLU A 695 9.16 8.19 46.10
C GLU A 695 8.36 9.10 45.18
N SER A 696 7.47 9.92 45.76
CA SER A 696 6.75 10.96 45.02
C SER A 696 7.73 11.89 44.30
N LEU A 697 8.66 12.50 45.04
CA LEU A 697 9.63 13.45 44.48
C LEU A 697 10.51 12.80 43.40
N ARG A 698 10.97 11.57 43.63
CA ARG A 698 11.76 10.81 42.65
C ARG A 698 10.99 10.61 41.34
N HIS A 699 9.71 10.26 41.42
CA HIS A 699 8.90 10.06 40.23
C HIS A 699 8.50 11.37 39.54
N LEU A 700 8.26 12.45 40.29
CA LEU A 700 8.03 13.78 39.70
C LEU A 700 9.27 14.29 38.94
N GLN A 701 10.47 14.04 39.46
CA GLN A 701 11.72 14.34 38.75
C GLN A 701 11.82 13.59 37.42
N LEU A 702 11.56 12.27 37.42
CA LEU A 702 11.55 11.47 36.19
C LEU A 702 10.48 11.93 35.18
N ALA A 703 9.34 12.45 35.66
CA ALA A 703 8.33 13.05 34.78
C ALA A 703 8.83 14.36 34.15
N LEU A 704 9.52 15.22 34.91
CA LEU A 704 10.11 16.46 34.41
C LEU A 704 11.29 16.23 33.45
N ASP A 705 12.04 15.14 33.60
CA ASP A 705 13.07 14.75 32.63
C ASP A 705 12.47 14.49 31.24
N GLY A 706 11.23 13.97 31.19
CA GLY A 706 10.49 13.70 29.95
C GLY A 706 9.75 14.92 29.41
N GLU A 707 8.99 15.63 30.27
CA GLU A 707 8.26 16.86 29.91
C GLU A 707 8.54 17.99 30.91
N PRO A 708 9.59 18.80 30.68
CA PRO A 708 10.08 19.78 31.65
C PRO A 708 9.13 20.94 32.01
N ASP A 709 8.11 21.19 31.19
CA ASP A 709 7.17 22.31 31.34
C ASP A 709 5.78 21.88 31.87
N ARG A 710 5.69 20.70 32.48
CA ARG A 710 4.43 20.23 33.09
C ARG A 710 4.11 20.96 34.39
N VAL A 711 3.24 21.97 34.29
CA VAL A 711 2.84 22.84 35.42
C VAL A 711 2.38 22.04 36.64
N SER A 712 1.55 21.01 36.47
CA SER A 712 1.08 20.14 37.56
C SER A 712 2.23 19.49 38.34
N VAL A 713 3.20 18.95 37.60
CA VAL A 713 4.38 18.25 38.15
C VAL A 713 5.34 19.24 38.81
N LEU A 714 5.62 20.37 38.15
CA LEU A 714 6.46 21.45 38.69
C LEU A 714 5.90 21.95 40.02
N THR A 715 4.59 22.19 40.08
CA THR A 715 3.91 22.72 41.27
C THR A 715 3.94 21.70 42.41
N LEU A 716 3.63 20.43 42.16
CA LEU A 716 3.65 19.40 43.20
C LEU A 716 5.06 19.15 43.73
N ALA A 717 6.08 19.09 42.86
CA ALA A 717 7.47 18.91 43.25
C ALA A 717 7.99 20.10 44.08
N ALA A 718 7.71 21.33 43.62
CA ALA A 718 8.06 22.54 44.35
C ALA A 718 7.38 22.60 45.73
N SER A 719 6.09 22.27 45.78
CA SER A 719 5.32 22.24 47.03
C SER A 719 5.90 21.23 48.02
N LEU A 720 6.26 20.02 47.58
CA LEU A 720 6.94 19.03 48.40
C LEU A 720 8.30 19.54 48.91
N MET A 721 9.13 20.07 48.02
CA MET A 721 10.44 20.61 48.40
C MET A 721 10.34 21.85 49.30
N ALA A 722 9.23 22.58 49.31
CA ALA A 722 9.02 23.74 50.16
C ALA A 722 8.40 23.40 51.52
N THR A 723 7.41 22.50 51.53
CA THR A 723 6.47 22.37 52.66
C THR A 723 6.50 21.03 53.37
N CYS A 724 7.16 20.00 52.80
CA CYS A 724 7.16 18.64 53.37
C CYS A 724 7.65 18.65 54.83
N PRO A 725 6.98 17.94 55.76
CA PRO A 725 7.44 17.86 57.15
C PRO A 725 8.84 17.23 57.30
N ASP A 726 9.20 16.31 56.40
CA ASP A 726 10.53 15.70 56.36
C ASP A 726 11.57 16.65 55.77
N GLU A 727 12.57 17.00 56.58
CA GLU A 727 13.66 17.88 56.17
C GLU A 727 14.51 17.31 55.04
N ALA A 728 14.60 15.98 54.93
CA ALA A 728 15.40 15.34 53.87
C ALA A 728 14.79 15.55 52.46
N ILE A 729 13.51 15.87 52.38
CA ILE A 729 12.79 16.13 51.12
C ILE A 729 12.86 17.61 50.73
N ARG A 730 13.06 18.50 51.71
CA ARG A 730 13.02 19.95 51.48
C ARG A 730 14.26 20.46 50.76
N ASN A 731 14.05 21.38 49.82
CA ASN A 731 15.08 22.08 49.07
C ASN A 731 14.54 23.43 48.57
N GLY A 732 14.68 24.48 49.38
CA GLY A 732 14.18 25.83 49.08
C GLY A 732 14.63 26.39 47.73
N PRO A 733 15.94 26.44 47.41
CA PRO A 733 16.42 26.94 46.13
C PRO A 733 15.82 26.23 44.92
N GLU A 734 15.73 24.90 44.96
CA GLU A 734 15.16 24.15 43.84
C GLU A 734 13.63 24.29 43.77
N ALA A 735 12.95 24.34 44.92
CA ALA A 735 11.51 24.63 44.97
C ALA A 735 11.19 25.97 44.30
N VAL A 736 12.02 27.00 44.53
CA VAL A 736 11.87 28.31 43.89
C VAL A 736 12.04 28.21 42.38
N ASN A 737 13.09 27.52 41.90
CA ASN A 737 13.32 27.35 40.46
C ASN A 737 12.11 26.71 39.75
N LEU A 738 11.57 25.63 40.32
CA LEU A 738 10.43 24.92 39.76
C LEU A 738 9.14 25.76 39.82
N ALA A 739 8.89 26.45 40.93
CA ALA A 739 7.71 27.29 41.11
C ALA A 739 7.73 28.57 40.25
N GLU A 740 8.90 29.21 40.08
CA GLU A 740 9.05 30.36 39.17
C GLU A 740 8.81 29.95 37.71
N ARG A 741 9.31 28.78 37.30
CA ARG A 741 9.02 28.21 35.97
C ARG A 741 7.52 27.96 35.76
N ALA A 742 6.85 27.35 36.75
CA ALA A 742 5.40 27.14 36.71
C ALA A 742 4.63 28.48 36.66
N ARG A 743 5.07 29.50 37.41
CA ARG A 743 4.48 30.85 37.36
C ARG A 743 4.60 31.45 35.96
N ASP A 744 5.76 31.33 35.33
CA ASP A 744 5.99 31.89 34.00
C ASP A 744 5.10 31.23 32.94
N LEU A 745 4.97 29.90 32.99
CA LEU A 745 4.09 29.12 32.12
C LEU A 745 2.61 29.47 32.30
N THR A 746 2.19 29.83 33.52
CA THR A 746 0.81 30.26 33.84
C THR A 746 0.61 31.77 33.76
N SER A 747 1.64 32.54 33.40
CA SER A 747 1.65 34.01 33.43
C SER A 747 1.26 34.60 34.79
N GLY A 748 1.53 33.89 35.88
CA GLY A 748 1.20 34.31 37.26
C GLY A 748 -0.30 34.49 37.52
N LYS A 749 -1.16 33.72 36.84
CA LYS A 749 -2.62 33.79 37.01
C LYS A 749 -3.21 32.62 37.79
N ASP A 750 -2.41 31.56 37.97
CA ASP A 750 -2.83 30.37 38.71
C ASP A 750 -2.55 30.56 40.20
N VAL A 751 -3.61 30.46 41.01
CA VAL A 751 -3.54 30.70 42.46
C VAL A 751 -2.74 29.61 43.16
N SER A 752 -2.84 28.35 42.73
CA SER A 752 -2.11 27.22 43.32
C SER A 752 -0.61 27.34 43.07
N VAL A 753 -0.23 27.79 41.88
CA VAL A 753 1.16 28.06 41.52
C VAL A 753 1.73 29.21 42.35
N LEU A 754 0.98 30.29 42.56
CA LEU A 754 1.42 31.43 43.36
C LEU A 754 1.56 31.10 44.86
N ASP A 755 0.61 30.35 45.43
CA ASP A 755 0.67 29.83 46.82
C ASP A 755 1.91 28.93 47.00
N THR A 756 2.16 28.05 46.03
CA THR A 756 3.35 27.19 46.01
C THR A 756 4.65 28.00 45.90
N LEU A 757 4.68 29.03 45.05
CA LEU A 757 5.83 29.92 44.91
C LEU A 757 6.11 30.70 46.20
N ALA A 758 5.05 31.16 46.88
CA ALA A 758 5.19 31.83 48.16
C ALA A 758 5.79 30.89 49.22
N ALA A 759 5.30 29.65 49.30
CA ALA A 759 5.85 28.62 50.17
C ALA A 759 7.33 28.32 49.85
N ALA A 760 7.70 28.23 48.57
CA ALA A 760 9.07 28.00 48.13
C ALA A 760 10.01 29.16 48.52
N TYR A 761 9.58 30.41 48.30
CA TYR A 761 10.34 31.57 48.77
C TYR A 761 10.51 31.57 50.29
N ALA A 762 9.48 31.21 51.05
CA ALA A 762 9.56 31.14 52.50
C ALA A 762 10.57 30.07 52.97
N GLU A 763 10.63 28.91 52.30
CA GLU A 763 11.63 27.87 52.58
C GLU A 763 13.06 28.33 52.27
N ASP A 764 13.24 29.10 51.19
CA ASP A 764 14.51 29.75 50.84
C ASP A 764 14.80 31.03 51.67
N LYS A 765 14.00 31.30 52.70
CA LYS A 765 14.13 32.46 53.61
C LYS A 765 13.92 33.83 52.94
N ARG A 766 13.28 33.86 51.78
CA ARG A 766 12.90 35.04 51.00
C ARG A 766 11.49 35.51 51.36
N PHE A 767 11.25 35.82 52.64
CA PHE A 767 9.90 36.10 53.17
C PHE A 767 9.19 37.32 52.56
N VAL A 768 9.94 38.32 52.09
CA VAL A 768 9.35 39.48 51.39
C VAL A 768 8.75 39.05 50.05
N ASP A 769 9.48 38.22 49.30
CA ASP A 769 9.01 37.68 48.02
C ASP A 769 7.84 36.70 48.24
N ALA A 770 7.90 35.91 49.32
CA ALA A 770 6.81 35.03 49.74
C ALA A 770 5.51 35.80 49.99
N ALA A 771 5.56 36.86 50.81
CA ALA A 771 4.38 37.69 51.10
C ALA A 771 3.84 38.37 49.83
N GLN A 772 4.71 38.82 48.92
CA GLN A 772 4.29 39.41 47.64
C GLN A 772 3.56 38.41 46.74
N ALA A 773 4.09 37.19 46.57
CA ALA A 773 3.44 36.15 45.79
C ALA A 773 2.09 35.73 46.41
N GLU A 774 2.04 35.60 47.73
CA GLU A 774 0.82 35.25 48.48
C GLU A 774 -0.26 36.35 48.38
N HIS A 775 0.14 37.62 48.41
CA HIS A 775 -0.76 38.74 48.16
C HIS A 775 -1.38 38.70 46.76
N GLN A 776 -0.59 38.37 45.75
CA GLN A 776 -1.09 38.21 44.38
C GLN A 776 -2.10 37.05 44.29
N ALA A 777 -1.80 35.92 44.92
CA ALA A 777 -2.72 34.78 45.02
C ALA A 777 -4.06 35.19 45.69
N LEU A 778 -3.97 35.92 46.81
CA LEU A 778 -5.13 36.39 47.56
C LEU A 778 -5.99 37.38 46.76
N GLU A 779 -5.38 38.29 46.00
CA GLU A 779 -6.10 39.20 45.11
C GLU A 779 -6.92 38.44 44.06
N ILE A 780 -6.33 37.39 43.47
CA ILE A 780 -7.01 36.58 42.45
C ILE A 780 -8.17 35.81 43.10
N ALA A 781 -7.95 35.14 44.24
CA ALA A 781 -8.99 34.43 44.97
C ALA A 781 -10.15 35.35 45.39
N ALA A 782 -9.84 36.56 45.86
CA ALA A 782 -10.84 37.56 46.23
C ALA A 782 -11.67 38.04 45.03
N ARG A 783 -11.04 38.23 43.86
CA ARG A 783 -11.75 38.58 42.61
C ARG A 783 -12.65 37.44 42.12
N GLN A 784 -12.27 36.20 42.38
CA GLN A 784 -13.06 35.01 42.05
C GLN A 784 -14.21 34.77 43.06
N GLY A 785 -14.21 35.46 44.20
CA GLY A 785 -15.23 35.31 45.24
C GLY A 785 -15.05 34.05 46.10
N ASP A 786 -13.89 33.38 46.04
CA ASP A 786 -13.61 32.18 46.81
C ASP A 786 -13.18 32.55 48.24
N THR A 787 -14.17 32.62 49.14
CA THR A 787 -13.95 33.06 50.52
C THR A 787 -13.16 32.06 51.35
N GLU A 788 -13.23 30.77 51.02
CA GLU A 788 -12.52 29.70 51.73
C GLU A 788 -11.04 29.73 51.37
N LEU A 789 -10.73 29.78 50.06
CA LEU A 789 -9.37 29.92 49.57
C LEU A 789 -8.73 31.22 50.07
N ALA A 790 -9.45 32.34 50.02
CA ALA A 790 -8.95 33.61 50.54
C ALA A 790 -8.68 33.57 52.07
N ALA A 791 -9.39 32.74 52.84
CA ALA A 791 -9.10 32.55 54.26
C ALA A 791 -7.81 31.72 54.47
N LYS A 792 -7.62 30.65 53.67
CA LYS A 792 -6.40 29.84 53.67
C LYS A 792 -5.16 30.69 53.34
N LEU A 793 -5.21 31.46 52.25
CA LEU A 793 -4.08 32.29 51.79
C LEU A 793 -3.74 33.40 52.80
N ARG A 794 -4.73 33.98 53.50
CA ARG A 794 -4.46 34.93 54.60
C ARG A 794 -3.74 34.27 55.78
N ALA A 795 -4.02 33.00 56.07
CA ALA A 795 -3.33 32.27 57.12
C ALA A 795 -1.87 31.99 56.74
N HIS A 796 -1.61 31.63 55.47
CA HIS A 796 -0.25 31.48 54.95
C HIS A 796 0.52 32.81 55.00
N LEU A 797 -0.11 33.91 54.53
CA LEU A 797 0.48 35.24 54.57
C LEU A 797 0.90 35.65 55.99
N ALA A 798 0.07 35.39 57.00
CA ALA A 798 0.39 35.67 58.39
C ALA A 798 1.62 34.88 58.90
N LEU A 799 1.83 33.66 58.41
CA LEU A 799 3.06 32.90 58.71
C LEU A 799 4.28 33.55 58.07
N PHE A 800 4.17 33.99 56.81
CA PHE A 800 5.26 34.63 56.09
C PHE A 800 5.64 36.00 56.70
N ASP A 801 4.64 36.80 57.12
CA ASP A 801 4.85 38.05 57.87
C ASP A 801 5.54 37.80 59.22
N ALA A 802 5.26 36.65 59.84
CA ALA A 802 5.94 36.19 61.06
C ALA A 802 7.28 35.46 60.80
N VAL A 803 7.80 35.52 59.55
CA VAL A 803 9.09 34.90 59.16
C VAL A 803 9.10 33.39 59.44
N THR A 804 7.96 32.74 59.27
CA THR A 804 7.75 31.31 59.53
C THR A 804 7.46 30.57 58.23
N PRO A 805 8.29 29.58 57.83
CA PRO A 805 8.03 28.76 56.64
C PRO A 805 6.72 27.97 56.76
N LEU A 806 6.07 27.73 55.63
CA LEU A 806 4.86 26.91 55.58
C LEU A 806 5.24 25.42 55.74
N ARG A 807 4.49 24.71 56.59
CA ARG A 807 4.57 23.26 56.74
C ARG A 807 3.16 22.70 56.65
N VAL A 808 2.89 21.90 55.63
CA VAL A 808 1.57 21.29 55.45
C VAL A 808 1.63 19.86 56.00
N PRO A 809 0.75 19.49 56.95
CA PRO A 809 0.75 18.15 57.52
C PRO A 809 0.25 17.10 56.52
N PRO A 810 0.61 15.81 56.69
CA PRO A 810 0.37 14.73 55.73
C PRO A 810 -1.05 14.50 55.21
N ASN A 811 -2.09 15.09 55.81
CA ASN A 811 -3.49 14.78 55.47
C ASN A 811 -4.35 16.00 55.07
N ALA A 812 -3.76 17.13 54.69
CA ALA A 812 -4.51 18.22 54.08
C ALA A 812 -4.65 17.98 52.56
N GLY A 813 -5.50 17.02 52.17
CA GLY A 813 -5.76 16.62 50.79
C GLY A 813 -6.45 17.68 49.93
N THR A 814 -5.78 18.81 49.68
CA THR A 814 -6.19 19.84 48.74
C THR A 814 -4.95 20.44 48.06
N LEU A 815 -4.48 19.72 47.03
CA LEU A 815 -3.80 20.30 45.88
C LEU A 815 -4.69 20.16 44.65
#